data_AF-A0AA95C0H2-F1
#
_entry.id   AF-A0AA95C0H2-F1
#
_cell.length_a   1.000
_cell.length_b   1.000
_cell.length_c   1.000
_cell.angle_alpha   90.00
_cell.angle_beta   90.00
_cell.angle_gamma   90.00
#
_symmetry.space_group_name_H-M   'P 1'
#
loop_
_entity.id
_entity.type
_entity.pdbx_description
1 polymer ?
#
loop_
_entity_poly.entity_id
_entity_poly.type
_entity_poly.pdbx_seq_one_letter_code
_entity_poly.pdbx_strand_id
1 'polypeptide(L)'
;MTIMQWRIWVKVTVTDIGRGVDGKLKFFRMNGYALHNDSLWADFTVENVGQYDNRPYNSVDAKYPKEITYANGKVVFDYSSSLLKTVHIYENGAEIQRVTLNYKQLRFMGRSLLTEVKFTELVNNQSRSYTMSYNDYVDDYSPTQTKAVDKFGYYNGRTGNTDLVERQLVEFGMPYDGDRGVCYAYIGGADRTPDILFAQVYSLQSIKYPTGAREELVYELNTYPDTDEYGNAISSYAGGLRIYSIQCRDVEGTLKNERRFLYEKDGIPTGYAPQVTFVDEMEKLYLRTYSRTSMRYRLYSSLPVADAGAAAGVSVLYPNVSVVEKDDYGKTVSREDYEYNTNFYFPSIINGMVHDEVSHYKKGKLVRRTDYDVDTEQPVHDEEHTYTEISLNNNTPVVAGREVRRANLVVAEQSGVETDNDLYYREYRYSIGRGNTRVENQLTVNTDYYAGKLVSDTVVRTYGSTDWDIRSGLPVREIYKYSDGKKKKCDYTYPYHVNDAVGRAMTAANDILRPAHIGESVEGPEGYMDDSFTSFDYTLDPGSGSALLDEVSVWKHEGLFSMSESYPVHDAYGNVCEIRRADAPVVALLWGYNYSRPVAIVEGASYQEVVSGLSVSVESLQNLDGSALENVLLPLRNAFPAPCRVTVYRYAPQRGVVYMNEPNGNVTTYSYDGFGRLTEIRDKDGAVLEYNEYKK
;
A
#
# COMPACT_ATOMS: atom_id res chain seq x y z
N MET A 1 -21.04 -18.24 -19.77
CA MET A 1 -20.20 -18.35 -18.55
C MET A 1 -21.05 -17.97 -17.37
N THR A 2 -21.40 -18.95 -16.55
CA THR A 2 -22.59 -18.92 -15.70
C THR A 2 -22.26 -18.40 -14.30
N ILE A 3 -23.18 -17.64 -13.72
CA ILE A 3 -23.19 -16.98 -12.39
C ILE A 3 -22.65 -17.85 -11.22
N MET A 4 -22.62 -19.17 -11.35
CA MET A 4 -22.00 -20.09 -10.38
C MET A 4 -20.47 -19.98 -10.30
N GLN A 5 -19.76 -19.66 -11.39
CA GLN A 5 -18.30 -19.55 -11.36
C GLN A 5 -17.80 -18.25 -10.69
N TRP A 6 -18.63 -17.22 -10.57
CA TRP A 6 -18.27 -15.99 -9.85
C TRP A 6 -18.40 -16.11 -8.32
N ARG A 7 -19.26 -17.01 -7.81
CA ARG A 7 -19.57 -17.13 -6.38
C ARG A 7 -18.52 -17.91 -5.55
N ILE A 8 -17.64 -18.67 -6.20
CA ILE A 8 -16.64 -19.52 -5.54
C ILE A 8 -15.22 -18.91 -5.64
N TRP A 9 -15.00 -17.94 -6.53
CA TRP A 9 -13.66 -17.42 -6.85
C TRP A 9 -13.24 -16.14 -6.10
N VAL A 10 -14.11 -15.51 -5.31
CA VAL A 10 -13.81 -14.25 -4.60
C VAL A 10 -13.11 -14.46 -3.23
N LYS A 11 -12.74 -15.70 -2.88
CA LYS A 11 -12.21 -15.98 -1.52
C LYS A 11 -11.08 -16.99 -1.46
N VAL A 12 -10.15 -17.02 -2.42
CA VAL A 12 -8.95 -17.86 -2.31
C VAL A 12 -7.73 -17.21 -2.99
N THR A 13 -7.27 -16.06 -2.50
CA THR A 13 -5.84 -15.70 -2.53
C THR A 13 -5.60 -14.43 -1.69
N VAL A 14 -4.83 -14.56 -0.60
CA VAL A 14 -4.11 -13.48 0.10
C VAL A 14 -4.93 -12.38 0.79
N THR A 15 -6.25 -12.47 0.90
CA THR A 15 -7.09 -11.49 1.64
C THR A 15 -7.55 -11.92 3.03
N ASP A 16 -7.37 -13.19 3.42
CA ASP A 16 -7.86 -13.69 4.72
C ASP A 16 -6.86 -13.54 5.88
N ILE A 17 -5.60 -13.16 5.62
CA ILE A 17 -4.60 -12.96 6.69
C ILE A 17 -4.85 -11.63 7.44
N GLY A 18 -5.61 -10.69 6.86
CA GLY A 18 -6.00 -9.44 7.52
C GLY A 18 -7.24 -9.55 8.41
N ARG A 19 -7.90 -10.71 8.46
CA ARG A 19 -9.29 -10.85 8.93
C ARG A 19 -9.47 -11.51 10.30
N GLY A 20 -8.48 -11.38 11.19
CA GLY A 20 -8.66 -11.47 12.65
C GLY A 20 -9.99 -12.09 13.12
N VAL A 21 -10.12 -13.36 13.48
CA VAL A 21 -11.37 -13.83 14.13
C VAL A 21 -11.50 -13.15 15.50
N ASP A 22 -12.68 -12.59 15.77
CA ASP A 22 -13.00 -11.59 16.82
C ASP A 22 -12.33 -10.20 16.66
N GLY A 23 -11.73 -9.87 15.50
CA GLY A 23 -11.03 -8.59 15.32
C GLY A 23 -9.81 -8.39 16.26
N LYS A 24 -9.33 -9.46 16.91
CA LYS A 24 -8.24 -9.41 17.90
C LYS A 24 -6.88 -9.42 17.22
N LEU A 25 -6.54 -8.34 16.51
CA LEU A 25 -5.14 -8.04 16.24
C LEU A 25 -4.52 -7.45 17.51
N LYS A 26 -3.69 -8.23 18.19
CA LYS A 26 -3.02 -7.77 19.41
C LYS A 26 -1.79 -6.98 19.03
N PHE A 27 -1.65 -5.79 19.62
CA PHE A 27 -0.45 -4.96 19.52
C PHE A 27 0.33 -4.99 20.84
N PHE A 28 1.61 -4.64 20.79
CA PHE A 28 2.36 -4.29 21.99
C PHE A 28 3.04 -2.93 21.82
N ARG A 29 3.16 -2.19 22.93
CA ARG A 29 3.98 -0.97 23.02
C ARG A 29 5.40 -1.32 23.45
N MET A 30 6.36 -0.50 23.06
CA MET A 30 7.77 -0.63 23.47
C MET A 30 7.99 -0.59 24.99
N ASN A 31 7.05 -0.04 25.78
CA ASN A 31 7.17 0.10 27.23
C ASN A 31 6.44 -0.97 28.06
N GLY A 32 5.80 -1.97 27.44
CA GLY A 32 5.25 -3.13 28.15
C GLY A 32 3.90 -2.94 28.88
N TYR A 33 3.21 -1.81 28.73
CA TYR A 33 1.89 -1.58 29.33
C TYR A 33 0.72 -2.01 28.41
N ALA A 34 -0.33 -2.58 28.99
CA ALA A 34 -1.60 -2.88 28.32
C ALA A 34 -2.55 -1.68 28.39
N LEU A 35 -3.32 -1.43 27.33
CA LEU A 35 -4.39 -0.42 27.32
C LEU A 35 -5.77 -1.09 27.30
N HIS A 36 -6.73 -0.43 27.94
CA HIS A 36 -8.16 -0.69 27.74
C HIS A 36 -8.64 0.08 26.49
N ASN A 37 -9.50 -0.53 25.66
CA ASN A 37 -10.05 -0.04 24.39
C ASN A 37 -9.10 -0.10 23.17
N ASP A 38 -8.70 -1.34 22.85
CA ASP A 38 -7.73 -1.72 21.82
C ASP A 38 -8.32 -1.64 20.40
N SER A 39 -8.19 -0.47 19.76
CA SER A 39 -8.31 -0.37 18.31
C SER A 39 -7.04 0.24 17.73
N LEU A 40 -6.58 -0.26 16.57
CA LEU A 40 -5.69 0.49 15.67
C LEU A 40 -6.24 1.89 15.35
N TRP A 41 -7.54 2.06 15.58
CA TRP A 41 -8.40 3.11 15.09
C TRP A 41 -9.12 3.86 16.21
N ALA A 42 -8.66 3.72 17.47
CA ALA A 42 -9.21 4.51 18.57
C ALA A 42 -8.86 5.99 18.37
N ASP A 43 -9.80 6.87 18.73
CA ASP A 43 -9.55 8.32 18.78
C ASP A 43 -8.30 8.60 19.63
N PHE A 44 -7.37 9.38 19.09
CA PHE A 44 -6.23 9.86 19.87
C PHE A 44 -6.78 10.78 20.97
N THR A 45 -6.82 10.30 22.21
CA THR A 45 -7.16 11.16 23.35
C THR A 45 -6.01 12.14 23.55
N VAL A 46 -6.29 13.42 23.31
CA VAL A 46 -5.38 14.51 23.68
C VAL A 46 -5.25 14.51 25.20
N GLU A 47 -4.10 14.12 25.73
CA GLU A 47 -3.81 14.37 27.13
C GLU A 47 -3.70 15.88 27.34
N ASN A 48 -4.55 16.42 28.21
CA ASN A 48 -4.57 17.82 28.55
C ASN A 48 -3.39 18.10 29.51
N VAL A 49 -2.18 18.19 28.95
CA VAL A 49 -0.99 18.57 29.70
C VAL A 49 -1.12 20.05 30.08
N GLY A 50 -1.15 20.34 31.38
CA GLY A 50 -1.52 21.62 31.96
C GLY A 50 -0.75 22.85 31.42
N GLN A 51 -1.36 24.03 31.62
CA GLN A 51 -1.01 25.34 31.08
C GLN A 51 0.35 25.94 31.53
N TYR A 52 1.46 25.24 31.34
CA TYR A 52 2.78 25.86 31.40
C TYR A 52 3.63 25.33 30.24
N ASP A 53 3.73 26.14 29.18
CA ASP A 53 4.38 25.87 27.90
C ASP A 53 3.47 25.09 26.92
N ASN A 54 2.78 25.82 26.02
CA ASN A 54 1.83 25.35 25.00
C ASN A 54 2.48 24.39 23.97
N ARG A 55 2.97 23.23 24.40
CA ARG A 55 3.51 22.17 23.55
C ARG A 55 2.75 20.88 23.86
N PRO A 56 1.88 20.39 22.96
CA PRO A 56 1.41 19.02 23.05
C PRO A 56 2.59 18.08 22.74
N TYR A 57 3.24 17.55 23.77
CA TYR A 57 4.16 16.42 23.65
C TYR A 57 3.34 15.14 23.48
N ASN A 58 2.72 14.99 22.30
CA ASN A 58 2.04 13.75 21.95
C ASN A 58 3.03 12.85 21.21
N SER A 59 3.84 12.08 21.94
CA SER A 59 4.60 10.99 21.33
C SER A 59 3.64 9.85 21.00
N VAL A 60 3.45 9.59 19.70
CA VAL A 60 2.74 8.39 19.25
C VAL A 60 3.73 7.23 19.27
N ASP A 61 3.58 6.32 20.24
CA ASP A 61 4.37 5.09 20.26
C ASP A 61 3.98 4.19 19.08
N ALA A 62 4.98 3.67 18.36
CA ALA A 62 4.76 2.68 17.32
C ALA A 62 4.16 1.40 17.93
N LYS A 63 3.04 0.94 17.37
CA LYS A 63 2.41 -0.34 17.69
C LYS A 63 2.94 -1.40 16.73
N TYR A 64 3.48 -2.49 17.26
CA TYR A 64 3.89 -3.64 16.44
C TYR A 64 2.85 -4.75 16.55
N PRO A 65 2.49 -5.43 15.44
CA PRO A 65 1.60 -6.59 15.49
C PRO A 65 2.25 -7.69 16.32
N LYS A 66 1.49 -8.32 17.21
CA LYS A 66 1.96 -9.43 18.06
C LYS A 66 1.33 -10.76 17.65
N GLU A 67 0.02 -10.74 17.40
CA GLU A 67 -0.76 -11.92 17.08
C GLU A 67 -1.94 -11.52 16.18
N ILE A 68 -2.13 -12.27 15.10
CA ILE A 68 -3.35 -12.27 14.29
C ILE A 68 -4.02 -13.63 14.52
N THR A 69 -5.22 -13.66 15.09
CA THR A 69 -6.03 -14.89 15.18
C THR A 69 -6.89 -15.03 13.94
N TYR A 70 -7.11 -16.22 13.44
CA TYR A 70 -8.13 -16.48 12.42
C TYR A 70 -8.86 -17.77 12.77
N ALA A 71 -9.92 -18.10 12.05
CA ALA A 71 -10.93 -19.04 12.50
C ALA A 71 -10.31 -20.36 13.00
N ASN A 72 -9.27 -20.80 12.31
CA ASN A 72 -8.71 -22.12 12.45
C ASN A 72 -7.18 -22.09 12.71
N GLY A 73 -6.66 -20.94 13.14
CA GLY A 73 -5.22 -20.75 13.34
C GLY A 73 -4.83 -19.38 13.90
N LYS A 74 -3.53 -19.11 13.94
CA LYS A 74 -2.99 -17.81 14.32
C LYS A 74 -1.62 -17.55 13.73
N VAL A 75 -1.31 -16.28 13.51
CA VAL A 75 0.03 -15.81 13.16
C VAL A 75 0.60 -15.08 14.38
N VAL A 76 1.76 -15.50 14.87
CA VAL A 76 2.46 -14.88 16.01
C VAL A 76 3.75 -14.23 15.52
N PHE A 77 4.01 -13.01 15.97
CA PHE A 77 5.16 -12.21 15.57
C PHE A 77 6.12 -12.04 16.75
N ASP A 78 7.34 -12.56 16.60
CA ASP A 78 8.36 -12.55 17.63
C ASP A 78 9.45 -11.53 17.32
N TYR A 79 9.69 -10.63 18.27
CA TYR A 79 10.63 -9.52 18.13
C TYR A 79 11.81 -9.66 19.08
N SER A 80 12.97 -9.20 18.64
CA SER A 80 14.16 -9.00 19.48
C SER A 80 14.71 -7.60 19.23
N SER A 81 14.81 -6.78 20.28
CA SER A 81 15.24 -5.37 20.18
C SER A 81 14.46 -4.61 19.09
N SER A 82 13.14 -4.79 19.06
CA SER A 82 12.22 -4.19 18.08
C SER A 82 12.39 -4.61 16.61
N LEU A 83 13.21 -5.63 16.33
CA LEU A 83 13.30 -6.28 15.02
C LEU A 83 12.48 -7.56 15.01
N LEU A 84 11.62 -7.73 14.01
CA LEU A 84 10.89 -8.97 13.79
C LEU A 84 11.89 -10.09 13.44
N LYS A 85 11.99 -11.12 14.27
CA LYS A 85 12.93 -12.24 14.05
C LYS A 85 12.25 -13.47 13.48
N THR A 86 11.07 -13.78 13.99
CA THR A 86 10.31 -14.94 13.56
C THR A 86 8.83 -14.62 13.46
N VAL A 87 8.20 -15.18 12.44
CA VAL A 87 6.74 -15.25 12.31
C VAL A 87 6.36 -16.72 12.36
N HIS A 88 5.49 -17.07 13.30
CA HIS A 88 5.00 -18.41 13.52
C HIS A 88 3.58 -18.51 13.03
N ILE A 89 3.31 -19.42 12.10
CA ILE A 89 1.98 -19.63 11.54
C ILE A 89 1.48 -20.96 12.09
N TYR A 90 0.40 -20.88 12.84
CA TYR A 90 -0.26 -22.02 13.46
C TYR A 90 -1.58 -22.29 12.77
N GLU A 91 -1.85 -23.55 12.47
CA GLU A 91 -3.17 -24.05 12.13
C GLU A 91 -3.52 -25.18 13.08
N ASN A 92 -4.73 -25.20 13.63
CA ASN A 92 -5.16 -26.21 14.62
C ASN A 92 -4.27 -26.32 15.86
N GLY A 93 -3.64 -25.23 16.27
CA GLY A 93 -2.71 -25.23 17.40
C GLY A 93 -1.35 -25.87 17.10
N ALA A 94 -1.14 -26.45 15.92
CA ALA A 94 0.16 -26.90 15.45
C ALA A 94 0.84 -25.80 14.63
N GLU A 95 2.13 -25.60 14.83
CA GLU A 95 2.92 -24.69 13.97
C GLU A 95 3.15 -25.38 12.62
N ILE A 96 2.58 -24.83 11.56
CA ILE A 96 2.68 -25.41 10.21
C ILE A 96 3.81 -24.80 9.39
N GLN A 97 4.12 -23.53 9.65
CA GLN A 97 5.13 -22.78 8.91
C GLN A 97 5.81 -21.78 9.83
N ARG A 98 7.13 -21.63 9.64
CA ARG A 98 7.96 -20.66 10.33
C ARG A 98 8.66 -19.77 9.32
N VAL A 99 8.52 -18.46 9.48
CA VAL A 99 9.27 -17.47 8.70
C VAL A 99 10.36 -16.89 9.59
N THR A 100 11.63 -17.05 9.21
CA THR A 100 12.79 -16.50 9.94
C THR A 100 13.38 -15.33 9.16
N LEU A 101 13.63 -14.22 9.84
CA LEU A 101 14.22 -13.01 9.27
C LEU A 101 15.64 -12.83 9.82
N ASN A 102 16.64 -12.90 8.94
CA ASN A 102 18.03 -12.73 9.30
C ASN A 102 18.53 -11.33 8.93
N TYR A 103 19.39 -10.78 9.78
CA TYR A 103 19.83 -9.40 9.64
C TYR A 103 21.34 -9.27 9.79
N LYS A 104 21.95 -8.41 8.97
CA LYS A 104 23.29 -7.86 9.21
C LYS A 104 23.15 -6.61 10.08
N GLN A 105 23.70 -6.67 11.28
CA GLN A 105 23.79 -5.50 12.18
C GLN A 105 24.88 -4.56 11.68
N LEU A 106 24.55 -3.28 11.52
CA LEU A 106 25.55 -2.25 11.26
C LEU A 106 26.14 -1.80 12.61
N ARG A 107 27.48 -1.72 12.68
CA ARG A 107 28.20 -1.39 13.93
C ARG A 107 27.82 -0.01 14.47
N PHE A 108 27.64 0.93 13.57
CA PHE A 108 27.23 2.29 13.84
C PHE A 108 25.75 2.43 13.44
N MET A 109 25.00 3.26 14.17
CA MET A 109 23.56 3.56 13.99
C MET A 109 22.53 2.61 14.63
N GLY A 110 22.91 1.41 15.09
CA GLY A 110 21.91 0.43 15.59
C GLY A 110 20.88 0.03 14.53
N ARG A 111 21.24 0.18 13.24
CA ARG A 111 20.41 -0.21 12.10
C ARG A 111 20.72 -1.63 11.67
N SER A 112 19.74 -2.27 11.03
CA SER A 112 19.82 -3.65 10.58
C SER A 112 19.40 -3.75 9.12
N LEU A 113 20.20 -4.45 8.33
CA LEU A 113 19.86 -4.80 6.95
C LEU A 113 19.27 -6.21 6.93
N LEU A 114 18.07 -6.38 6.36
CA LEU A 114 17.41 -7.69 6.25
C LEU A 114 18.09 -8.48 5.14
N THR A 115 18.85 -9.52 5.48
CA THR A 115 19.65 -10.28 4.51
C THR A 115 18.97 -11.56 4.03
N GLU A 116 18.01 -12.10 4.80
CA GLU A 116 17.28 -13.29 4.40
C GLU A 116 15.88 -13.32 5.01
N VAL A 117 14.89 -13.76 4.23
CA VAL A 117 13.58 -14.20 4.70
C VAL A 117 13.43 -15.68 4.33
N LYS A 118 13.49 -16.53 5.33
CA LYS A 118 13.43 -17.99 5.18
C LYS A 118 12.09 -18.53 5.63
N PHE A 119 11.33 -19.07 4.69
CA PHE A 119 10.10 -19.82 4.94
C PHE A 119 10.45 -21.29 5.15
N THR A 120 10.03 -21.86 6.26
CA THR A 120 10.21 -23.28 6.60
C THR A 120 8.84 -23.90 6.82
N GLU A 121 8.44 -24.82 5.94
CA GLU A 121 7.26 -25.66 6.11
C GLU A 121 7.61 -26.76 7.12
N LEU A 122 6.97 -26.76 8.28
CA LEU A 122 7.29 -27.70 9.35
C LEU A 122 6.67 -29.09 9.11
N VAL A 123 5.62 -29.16 8.30
CA VAL A 123 4.91 -30.41 7.98
C VAL A 123 5.78 -31.37 7.16
N ASN A 124 6.59 -30.86 6.24
CA ASN A 124 7.43 -31.67 5.35
C ASN A 124 8.93 -31.29 5.40
N ASN A 125 9.29 -30.40 6.33
CA ASN A 125 10.66 -29.91 6.53
C ASN A 125 11.31 -29.31 5.28
N GLN A 126 10.51 -28.73 4.37
CA GLN A 126 11.01 -27.99 3.22
C GLN A 126 11.25 -26.52 3.59
N SER A 127 12.28 -25.91 3.02
CA SER A 127 12.55 -24.50 3.21
C SER A 127 12.85 -23.78 1.91
N ARG A 128 12.42 -22.52 1.82
CA ARG A 128 12.70 -21.59 0.72
C ARG A 128 13.15 -20.26 1.29
N SER A 129 14.16 -19.66 0.69
CA SER A 129 14.74 -18.40 1.17
C SER A 129 14.78 -17.36 0.08
N TYR A 130 14.42 -16.14 0.44
CA TYR A 130 14.77 -14.93 -0.31
C TYR A 130 15.99 -14.34 0.36
N THR A 131 17.04 -14.04 -0.40
CA THR A 131 18.24 -13.40 0.15
C THR A 131 18.47 -12.04 -0.48
N MET A 132 18.79 -11.05 0.33
CA MET A 132 19.02 -9.68 -0.12
C MET A 132 20.49 -9.31 0.06
N SER A 133 21.04 -8.59 -0.91
CA SER A 133 22.35 -7.96 -0.80
C SER A 133 22.21 -6.44 -0.89
N TYR A 134 23.19 -5.73 -0.35
CA TYR A 134 23.16 -4.27 -0.23
C TYR A 134 24.49 -3.70 -0.74
N ASN A 135 24.45 -2.44 -1.15
CA ASN A 135 25.66 -1.67 -1.50
C ASN A 135 26.42 -1.29 -0.23
N ASP A 136 27.10 -2.26 0.40
CA ASP A 136 27.73 -2.12 1.72
C ASP A 136 29.27 -2.10 1.67
N TYR A 137 29.82 -1.65 0.54
CA TYR A 137 31.26 -1.59 0.27
C TYR A 137 32.00 -0.51 1.08
N VAL A 138 31.28 0.39 1.76
CA VAL A 138 31.83 1.35 2.73
C VAL A 138 31.58 0.82 4.13
N ASP A 139 32.64 0.40 4.82
CA ASP A 139 32.56 0.05 6.23
C ASP A 139 32.36 1.32 7.09
N ASP A 140 31.55 1.19 8.14
CA ASP A 140 31.49 2.13 9.26
C ASP A 140 31.03 3.58 8.96
N TYR A 141 30.29 3.80 7.86
CA TYR A 141 29.55 5.05 7.61
C TYR A 141 28.44 5.30 8.66
N SER A 142 28.38 6.54 9.20
CA SER A 142 27.34 7.01 10.13
C SER A 142 26.78 8.38 9.71
N PRO A 143 25.53 8.48 9.23
CA PRO A 143 24.89 9.73 8.81
C PRO A 143 24.83 10.81 9.91
N THR A 144 24.83 10.41 11.18
CA THR A 144 24.73 11.35 12.31
C THR A 144 26.08 11.90 12.77
N GLN A 145 27.19 11.31 12.30
CA GLN A 145 28.54 11.66 12.74
C GLN A 145 29.46 12.11 11.59
N THR A 146 28.99 12.03 10.35
CA THR A 146 29.74 12.45 9.17
C THR A 146 29.48 13.92 8.80
N LYS A 147 30.49 14.56 8.21
CA LYS A 147 30.37 15.86 7.53
C LYS A 147 30.27 15.72 6.01
N ALA A 148 30.46 14.50 5.49
CA ALA A 148 30.39 14.16 4.08
C ALA A 148 28.93 13.93 3.65
N VAL A 149 28.12 14.98 3.74
CA VAL A 149 26.71 14.93 3.37
C VAL A 149 26.40 15.98 2.31
N ASP A 150 25.54 15.61 1.37
CA ASP A 150 25.04 16.53 0.35
C ASP A 150 23.99 17.51 0.92
N LYS A 151 23.46 18.39 0.08
CA LYS A 151 22.41 19.37 0.47
C LYS A 151 21.10 18.72 0.96
N PHE A 152 20.87 17.45 0.67
CA PHE A 152 19.65 16.73 1.02
C PHE A 152 19.86 15.78 2.22
N GLY A 153 21.09 15.69 2.72
CA GLY A 153 21.47 14.87 3.87
C GLY A 153 21.94 13.44 3.51
N TYR A 154 22.14 13.14 2.23
CA TYR A 154 22.68 11.85 1.79
C TYR A 154 24.21 11.86 1.81
N TYR A 155 24.81 10.69 1.99
CA TYR A 155 26.26 10.53 2.01
C TYR A 155 26.86 10.86 0.64
N ASN A 156 27.91 11.68 0.62
CA ASN A 156 28.61 12.05 -0.63
C ASN A 156 30.11 11.75 -0.62
N GLY A 157 30.64 11.08 0.41
CA GLY A 157 32.03 10.66 0.49
C GLY A 157 33.08 11.76 0.68
N ARG A 158 32.70 13.03 0.84
CA ARG A 158 33.60 14.18 1.06
C ARG A 158 34.13 14.24 2.50
N THR A 159 34.92 13.25 2.91
CA THR A 159 35.44 13.11 4.29
C THR A 159 36.41 14.21 4.73
N GLY A 160 36.95 14.99 3.78
CA GLY A 160 37.78 16.17 4.06
C GLY A 160 37.01 17.41 4.54
N ASN A 161 35.68 17.37 4.59
CA ASN A 161 34.86 18.50 5.02
C ASN A 161 35.19 18.92 6.47
N THR A 162 35.54 20.19 6.68
CA THR A 162 35.91 20.71 8.01
C THR A 162 34.69 21.08 8.86
N ASP A 163 33.57 21.37 8.23
CA ASP A 163 32.27 21.67 8.83
C ASP A 163 31.13 21.17 7.92
N LEU A 164 29.88 21.52 8.22
CA LEU A 164 28.69 21.16 7.42
C LEU A 164 28.16 22.33 6.58
N VAL A 165 28.76 23.51 6.67
CA VAL A 165 28.34 24.69 5.93
C VAL A 165 28.97 24.62 4.55
N GLU A 166 28.14 24.75 3.52
CA GLU A 166 28.62 24.72 2.13
C GLU A 166 29.69 25.78 1.90
N ARG A 167 30.82 25.35 1.33
CA ARG A 167 31.89 26.26 0.95
C ARG A 167 31.41 27.20 -0.15
N GLN A 168 31.37 28.49 0.14
CA GLN A 168 30.85 29.50 -0.78
C GLN A 168 31.56 30.84 -0.63
N LEU A 169 31.60 31.60 -1.72
CA LEU A 169 32.08 32.97 -1.73
C LEU A 169 30.95 33.89 -1.30
N VAL A 170 31.19 34.71 -0.29
CA VAL A 170 30.18 35.65 0.23
C VAL A 170 30.64 37.08 0.04
N GLU A 171 29.68 37.92 -0.31
CA GLU A 171 29.84 39.36 -0.43
C GLU A 171 29.40 40.05 0.87
N PHE A 172 30.22 40.98 1.37
CA PHE A 172 29.86 41.82 2.51
C PHE A 172 30.44 43.24 2.36
N GLY A 173 29.71 44.22 2.89
CA GLY A 173 30.14 45.62 2.90
C GLY A 173 31.02 45.94 4.10
N MET A 174 32.05 46.77 3.88
CA MET A 174 32.86 47.34 4.96
C MET A 174 32.52 48.83 5.11
N PRO A 175 32.30 49.35 6.33
CA PRO A 175 32.29 50.79 6.52
C PRO A 175 33.74 51.29 6.43
N TYR A 176 34.11 51.89 5.30
CA TYR A 176 35.33 52.69 5.17
C TYR A 176 34.95 54.12 4.81
N ASP A 177 35.66 55.10 5.36
CA ASP A 177 35.41 56.54 5.30
C ASP A 177 34.84 57.03 3.95
N GLY A 178 33.51 57.13 3.88
CA GLY A 178 32.80 57.78 2.77
C GLY A 178 32.56 56.96 1.50
N ASP A 179 33.17 55.78 1.33
CA ASP A 179 32.98 54.92 0.15
C ASP A 179 32.57 53.49 0.54
N ARG A 180 31.45 53.00 -0.02
CA ARG A 180 30.96 51.64 0.23
C ARG A 180 31.77 50.62 -0.57
N GLY A 181 32.91 50.20 -0.03
CA GLY A 181 33.70 49.09 -0.58
C GLY A 181 32.96 47.75 -0.43
N VAL A 182 32.89 46.97 -1.51
CA VAL A 182 32.41 45.59 -1.52
C VAL A 182 33.59 44.66 -1.31
N CYS A 183 33.46 43.68 -0.41
CA CYS A 183 34.50 42.70 -0.11
C CYS A 183 33.97 41.27 -0.18
N TYR A 184 34.89 40.34 -0.42
CA TYR A 184 34.58 38.94 -0.61
C TYR A 184 35.37 38.07 0.37
N ALA A 185 34.74 37.05 0.93
CA ALA A 185 35.41 36.02 1.72
C ALA A 185 34.83 34.64 1.42
N TYR A 186 35.65 33.60 1.50
CA TYR A 186 35.13 32.23 1.54
C TYR A 186 34.70 31.88 2.96
N ILE A 187 33.49 31.36 3.09
CA ILE A 187 33.02 30.71 4.31
C ILE A 187 32.66 29.25 4.01
N GLY A 188 32.53 28.45 5.06
CA GLY A 188 32.22 27.03 4.94
C GLY A 188 33.38 26.20 4.44
N GLY A 189 33.39 24.94 4.85
CA GLY A 189 34.40 23.96 4.50
C GLY A 189 33.83 22.67 3.94
N ALA A 190 32.51 22.63 3.68
CA ALA A 190 31.86 21.45 3.15
C ALA A 190 31.68 21.52 1.62
N ASP A 191 32.09 20.45 0.93
CA ASP A 191 31.55 20.13 -0.39
C ASP A 191 30.28 19.29 -0.21
N ARG A 192 29.16 19.85 -0.66
CA ARG A 192 27.81 19.29 -0.51
C ARG A 192 27.24 18.78 -1.84
N THR A 193 28.09 18.55 -2.84
CA THR A 193 27.70 18.00 -4.13
C THR A 193 27.21 16.55 -3.95
N PRO A 194 26.03 16.16 -4.48
CA PRO A 194 25.59 14.77 -4.49
C PRO A 194 26.57 13.88 -5.25
N ASP A 195 26.73 12.63 -4.81
CA ASP A 195 27.61 11.65 -5.46
C ASP A 195 26.94 10.29 -5.46
N ILE A 196 26.69 9.73 -6.65
CA ILE A 196 25.95 8.48 -6.81
C ILE A 196 26.63 7.30 -6.12
N LEU A 197 27.96 7.24 -6.16
CA LEU A 197 28.68 6.11 -5.59
C LEU A 197 28.39 6.07 -4.09
N PHE A 198 28.52 7.20 -3.41
CA PHE A 198 28.33 7.25 -1.96
C PHE A 198 26.85 7.31 -1.54
N ALA A 199 25.97 7.88 -2.36
CA ALA A 199 24.54 7.97 -2.05
C ALA A 199 23.86 6.58 -1.99
N GLN A 200 24.37 5.59 -2.73
CA GLN A 200 23.86 4.21 -2.71
C GLN A 200 24.33 3.39 -1.51
N VAL A 201 25.18 3.90 -0.62
CA VAL A 201 25.65 3.10 0.54
C VAL A 201 24.46 2.61 1.38
N TYR A 202 24.41 1.30 1.61
CA TYR A 202 23.34 0.56 2.27
C TYR A 202 21.98 0.52 1.54
N SER A 203 21.89 0.95 0.28
CA SER A 203 20.71 0.68 -0.57
C SER A 203 20.65 -0.80 -0.97
N LEU A 204 19.44 -1.29 -1.25
CA LEU A 204 19.21 -2.68 -1.65
C LEU A 204 19.80 -2.91 -3.05
N GLN A 205 20.76 -3.81 -3.18
CA GLN A 205 21.45 -4.07 -4.44
C GLN A 205 20.76 -5.18 -5.24
N SER A 206 20.36 -6.27 -4.59
CA SER A 206 19.65 -7.36 -5.25
C SER A 206 18.80 -8.19 -4.31
N ILE A 207 17.77 -8.84 -4.88
CA ILE A 207 16.96 -9.87 -4.24
C ILE A 207 17.14 -11.15 -5.03
N LYS A 208 17.63 -12.20 -4.39
CA LYS A 208 17.70 -13.54 -4.96
C LYS A 208 16.53 -14.38 -4.46
N TYR A 209 15.79 -14.95 -5.39
CA TYR A 209 14.62 -15.78 -5.17
C TYR A 209 15.00 -17.21 -4.76
N PRO A 210 14.08 -17.98 -4.15
CA PRO A 210 14.31 -19.39 -3.83
C PRO A 210 14.70 -20.27 -5.03
N THR A 211 14.28 -19.88 -6.24
CA THR A 211 14.63 -20.55 -7.49
C THR A 211 16.10 -20.37 -7.87
N GLY A 212 16.79 -19.40 -7.27
CA GLY A 212 18.16 -19.01 -7.58
C GLY A 212 18.26 -17.80 -8.53
N ALA A 213 17.19 -17.48 -9.27
CA ALA A 213 17.10 -16.27 -10.08
C ALA A 213 17.15 -15.03 -9.18
N ARG A 214 17.53 -13.88 -9.73
CA ARG A 214 17.66 -12.64 -8.94
C ARG A 214 17.23 -11.41 -9.71
N GLU A 215 16.76 -10.42 -8.96
CA GLU A 215 16.55 -9.05 -9.40
C GLU A 215 17.68 -8.18 -8.88
N GLU A 216 18.28 -7.37 -9.76
CA GLU A 216 19.30 -6.38 -9.43
C GLU A 216 18.73 -4.97 -9.63
N LEU A 217 18.90 -4.11 -8.64
CA LEU A 217 18.42 -2.73 -8.67
C LEU A 217 19.59 -1.82 -9.06
N VAL A 218 19.42 -1.08 -10.16
CA VAL A 218 20.37 -0.07 -10.62
C VAL A 218 19.81 1.30 -10.23
N TYR A 219 20.60 2.09 -9.51
CA TYR A 219 20.22 3.41 -9.05
C TYR A 219 20.90 4.53 -9.83
N GLU A 220 20.25 5.68 -9.85
CA GLU A 220 20.85 6.95 -10.25
C GLU A 220 20.41 8.07 -9.28
N LEU A 221 21.07 9.23 -9.39
CA LEU A 221 20.68 10.40 -8.61
C LEU A 221 19.36 10.98 -9.14
N ASN A 222 18.61 11.61 -8.25
CA ASN A 222 17.47 12.41 -8.69
C ASN A 222 17.95 13.59 -9.55
N THR A 223 17.20 13.92 -10.59
CA THR A 223 17.41 15.12 -11.42
C THR A 223 16.16 15.99 -11.47
N TYR A 224 16.36 17.29 -11.63
CA TYR A 224 15.31 18.29 -11.81
C TYR A 224 15.77 19.42 -12.76
N PRO A 225 14.86 20.11 -13.46
CA PRO A 225 15.20 21.28 -14.27
C PRO A 225 15.70 22.44 -13.39
N ASP A 226 16.74 23.12 -13.86
CA ASP A 226 17.32 24.28 -13.21
C ASP A 226 17.77 25.30 -14.26
N THR A 227 18.24 26.46 -13.83
CA THR A 227 18.79 27.49 -14.71
C THR A 227 20.21 27.86 -14.29
N ASP A 228 21.11 27.99 -15.26
CA ASP A 228 22.45 28.51 -15.01
C ASP A 228 22.43 30.02 -14.68
N GLU A 229 23.61 30.58 -14.38
CA GLU A 229 23.79 32.01 -14.07
C GLU A 229 23.38 32.97 -15.21
N TYR A 230 23.23 32.47 -16.44
CA TYR A 230 22.79 33.21 -17.63
C TYR A 230 21.30 33.00 -17.95
N GLY A 231 20.59 32.18 -17.17
CA GLY A 231 19.19 31.85 -17.39
C GLY A 231 18.95 30.74 -18.41
N ASN A 232 19.98 30.01 -18.85
CA ASN A 232 19.80 28.85 -19.72
C ASN A 232 19.31 27.65 -18.92
N ALA A 233 18.38 26.90 -19.48
CA ALA A 233 17.90 25.66 -18.87
C ALA A 233 19.02 24.61 -18.79
N ILE A 234 19.22 24.06 -17.60
CA ILE A 234 20.17 22.98 -17.32
C ILE A 234 19.48 21.87 -16.53
N SER A 235 20.13 20.71 -16.45
CA SER A 235 19.73 19.60 -15.56
C SER A 235 20.59 19.62 -14.31
N SER A 236 19.95 19.73 -13.15
CA SER A 236 20.63 19.69 -11.85
C SER A 236 20.39 18.36 -11.14
N TYR A 237 21.38 17.92 -10.38
CA TYR A 237 21.29 16.74 -9.53
C TYR A 237 20.79 17.12 -8.13
N ALA A 238 19.77 16.42 -7.67
CA ALA A 238 19.34 16.42 -6.29
C ALA A 238 19.93 15.20 -5.56
N GLY A 239 19.95 15.28 -4.23
CA GLY A 239 20.35 14.15 -3.40
C GLY A 239 19.33 13.02 -3.40
N GLY A 240 19.76 11.88 -2.89
CA GLY A 240 18.96 10.66 -2.84
C GLY A 240 19.00 9.86 -4.13
N LEU A 241 18.33 8.71 -4.11
CA LEU A 241 18.37 7.73 -5.19
C LEU A 241 16.97 7.57 -5.80
N ARG A 242 16.94 7.38 -7.11
CA ARG A 242 15.81 6.79 -7.83
C ARG A 242 16.28 5.55 -8.57
N ILE A 243 15.36 4.65 -8.88
CA ILE A 243 15.67 3.41 -9.59
C ILE A 243 15.79 3.74 -11.07
N TYR A 244 16.96 3.53 -11.65
CA TYR A 244 17.17 3.62 -13.09
C TYR A 244 16.58 2.39 -13.80
N SER A 245 16.91 1.20 -13.30
CA SER A 245 16.34 -0.05 -13.80
C SER A 245 16.34 -1.18 -12.77
N ILE A 246 15.47 -2.16 -13.01
CA ILE A 246 15.46 -3.44 -12.31
C ILE A 246 15.76 -4.52 -13.36
N GLN A 247 16.80 -5.32 -13.10
CA GLN A 247 17.31 -6.33 -14.02
C GLN A 247 17.04 -7.73 -13.47
N CYS A 248 16.23 -8.52 -14.18
CA CYS A 248 15.99 -9.91 -13.82
C CYS A 248 17.02 -10.81 -14.47
N ARG A 249 17.69 -11.63 -13.65
CA ARG A 249 18.72 -12.59 -14.07
C ARG A 249 18.34 -14.00 -13.68
N ASP A 250 18.67 -14.96 -14.54
CA ASP A 250 18.53 -16.39 -14.23
C ASP A 250 19.59 -16.88 -13.23
N VAL A 251 19.60 -18.19 -12.97
CA VAL A 251 20.48 -18.80 -11.96
C VAL A 251 21.96 -18.75 -12.38
N GLU A 252 22.23 -18.72 -13.69
CA GLU A 252 23.54 -18.57 -14.31
C GLU A 252 24.02 -17.10 -14.33
N GLY A 253 23.12 -16.14 -14.08
CA GLY A 253 23.39 -14.70 -14.08
C GLY A 253 23.13 -14.02 -15.43
N THR A 254 22.54 -14.72 -16.39
CA THR A 254 22.14 -14.18 -17.69
C THR A 254 20.95 -13.24 -17.51
N LEU A 255 21.01 -12.06 -18.12
CA LEU A 255 19.88 -11.12 -18.15
C LEU A 255 18.72 -11.75 -18.93
N LYS A 256 17.51 -11.68 -18.37
CA LYS A 256 16.27 -12.16 -19.02
C LYS A 256 15.33 -11.04 -19.38
N ASN A 257 15.26 -10.01 -18.55
CA ASN A 257 14.58 -8.77 -18.87
C ASN A 257 15.12 -7.63 -18.02
N GLU A 258 14.79 -6.41 -18.45
CA GLU A 258 15.10 -5.18 -17.73
C GLU A 258 13.89 -4.26 -17.75
N ARG A 259 13.40 -3.89 -16.57
CA ARG A 259 12.42 -2.81 -16.40
C ARG A 259 13.17 -1.50 -16.20
N ARG A 260 13.05 -0.55 -17.13
CA ARG A 260 13.65 0.78 -17.03
C ARG A 260 12.61 1.83 -16.67
N PHE A 261 13.04 2.81 -15.89
CA PHE A 261 12.23 3.95 -15.48
C PHE A 261 12.80 5.21 -16.12
N LEU A 262 11.96 5.95 -16.84
CA LEU A 262 12.33 7.15 -17.56
C LEU A 262 11.68 8.34 -16.87
N TYR A 263 12.53 9.25 -16.38
CA TYR A 263 12.14 10.42 -15.60
C TYR A 263 12.28 11.73 -16.38
N GLU A 264 12.43 11.61 -17.69
CA GLU A 264 12.72 12.71 -18.61
C GLU A 264 11.69 12.71 -19.74
N LYS A 265 11.36 13.90 -20.21
CA LYS A 265 10.53 14.11 -21.40
C LYS A 265 11.34 14.94 -22.39
N ASP A 266 11.51 14.42 -23.61
CA ASP A 266 12.33 15.05 -24.65
C ASP A 266 13.78 15.34 -24.21
N GLY A 267 14.33 14.49 -23.34
CA GLY A 267 15.69 14.64 -22.77
C GLY A 267 15.81 15.70 -21.67
N ILE A 268 14.69 16.24 -21.19
CA ILE A 268 14.63 17.20 -20.09
C ILE A 268 14.05 16.49 -18.85
N PRO A 269 14.72 16.55 -17.68
CA PRO A 269 14.18 16.05 -16.43
C PRO A 269 12.80 16.62 -16.11
N THR A 270 11.90 15.81 -15.57
CA THR A 270 10.57 16.30 -15.15
C THR A 270 10.47 16.52 -13.64
N GLY A 271 11.53 16.22 -12.89
CA GLY A 271 11.53 16.24 -11.44
C GLY A 271 11.25 17.63 -10.84
N TYR A 272 10.45 17.67 -9.78
CA TYR A 272 10.26 18.82 -8.91
C TYR A 272 11.03 18.59 -7.61
N ALA A 273 12.04 19.42 -7.37
CA ALA A 273 12.76 19.46 -6.10
C ALA A 273 12.27 20.65 -5.25
N PRO A 274 12.18 20.49 -3.92
CA PRO A 274 11.91 21.63 -3.04
C PRO A 274 13.05 22.65 -3.06
N GLN A 275 12.72 23.91 -2.82
CA GLN A 275 13.73 24.94 -2.61
C GLN A 275 14.40 24.73 -1.24
N VAL A 276 15.65 24.27 -1.26
CA VAL A 276 16.44 24.06 -0.04
C VAL A 276 17.45 25.21 0.11
N THR A 277 17.08 26.22 0.90
CA THR A 277 17.95 27.38 1.16
C THR A 277 18.67 27.24 2.50
N PHE A 278 19.98 27.46 2.50
CA PHE A 278 20.86 27.41 3.68
C PHE A 278 21.28 28.79 4.20
N VAL A 279 20.77 29.84 3.56
CA VAL A 279 21.11 31.23 3.81
C VAL A 279 19.87 31.96 4.32
N ASP A 280 20.00 32.62 5.46
CA ASP A 280 18.93 33.43 6.04
C ASP A 280 19.36 34.90 6.13
N GLU A 281 18.50 35.81 5.67
CA GLU A 281 18.73 37.25 5.80
C GLU A 281 17.92 37.80 6.98
N MET A 282 18.62 38.28 7.99
CA MET A 282 18.02 38.73 9.23
C MET A 282 18.28 40.21 9.46
N GLU A 283 17.32 40.89 10.10
CA GLU A 283 17.47 42.27 10.54
C GLU A 283 17.33 42.36 12.06
N LYS A 284 18.37 42.84 12.76
CA LYS A 284 18.26 43.19 14.17
C LYS A 284 17.74 44.61 14.29
N LEU A 285 16.61 44.79 14.96
CA LEU A 285 15.97 46.08 15.18
C LEU A 285 16.29 46.57 16.60
N TYR A 286 16.84 47.78 16.68
CA TYR A 286 17.11 48.50 17.92
C TYR A 286 16.09 49.62 18.05
N LEU A 287 15.23 49.52 19.06
CA LEU A 287 14.16 50.49 19.33
C LEU A 287 14.61 51.45 20.42
N ARG A 288 14.50 52.76 20.14
CA ARG A 288 14.77 53.86 21.06
C ARG A 288 13.53 54.73 21.18
N THR A 289 13.43 55.50 22.28
CA THR A 289 12.27 56.35 22.61
C THR A 289 11.78 57.25 21.46
N TYR A 290 12.67 57.66 20.53
CA TYR A 290 12.33 58.46 19.36
C TYR A 290 13.09 58.08 18.07
N SER A 291 13.72 56.89 18.02
CA SER A 291 14.46 56.48 16.82
C SER A 291 14.51 54.97 16.65
N ARG A 292 14.73 54.55 15.40
CA ARG A 292 14.94 53.15 15.01
C ARG A 292 16.30 53.04 14.35
N THR A 293 17.08 52.06 14.76
CA THR A 293 18.28 51.65 14.02
C THR A 293 18.14 50.17 13.70
N SER A 294 18.62 49.77 12.52
CA SER A 294 18.64 48.36 12.14
C SER A 294 20.02 47.92 11.68
N MET A 295 20.32 46.65 11.93
CA MET A 295 21.53 45.99 11.44
C MET A 295 21.11 44.73 10.70
N ARG A 296 21.43 44.66 9.40
CA ARG A 296 21.23 43.45 8.61
C ARG A 296 22.42 42.52 8.79
N TYR A 297 22.16 41.24 8.95
CA TYR A 297 23.17 40.20 8.94
C TYR A 297 22.63 38.98 8.19
N ARG A 298 23.54 38.22 7.59
CA ARG A 298 23.22 37.03 6.83
C ARG A 298 23.78 35.82 7.56
N LEU A 299 22.94 34.85 7.89
CA LEU A 299 23.31 33.61 8.55
C LEU A 299 23.48 32.51 7.49
N TYR A 300 24.57 31.76 7.61
CA TYR A 300 24.84 30.58 6.80
C TYR A 300 24.78 29.36 7.69
N SER A 301 23.88 28.43 7.40
CA SER A 301 23.56 27.29 8.24
C SER A 301 23.81 25.98 7.50
N SER A 302 24.14 24.92 8.23
CA SER A 302 24.19 23.56 7.70
C SER A 302 22.82 22.90 7.59
N LEU A 303 21.82 23.46 8.28
CA LEU A 303 20.42 23.08 8.24
C LEU A 303 19.65 24.07 7.37
N PRO A 304 18.70 23.59 6.53
CA PRO A 304 17.94 24.48 5.67
C PRO A 304 17.02 25.39 6.49
N VAL A 305 16.87 26.63 6.02
CA VAL A 305 15.98 27.66 6.60
C VAL A 305 14.53 27.21 6.50
N ALA A 306 14.15 26.62 5.37
CA ALA A 306 12.94 25.85 5.18
C ALA A 306 13.31 24.35 5.09
N ASP A 307 13.12 23.59 6.16
CA ASP A 307 12.99 22.13 6.08
C ASP A 307 11.88 21.80 5.09
N ALA A 308 12.22 21.03 4.06
CA ALA A 308 11.33 20.64 3.00
C ALA A 308 10.42 19.44 3.36
N GLY A 309 10.46 18.95 4.61
CA GLY A 309 9.60 17.86 5.07
C GLY A 309 9.04 18.05 6.48
N ALA A 310 7.76 18.39 6.60
CA ALA A 310 7.07 18.42 7.90
C ALA A 310 6.75 17.01 8.47
N ALA A 311 6.81 15.94 7.67
CA ALA A 311 6.52 14.57 8.14
C ALA A 311 7.06 13.42 7.26
N ALA A 312 7.72 13.69 6.12
CA ALA A 312 8.11 12.62 5.17
C ALA A 312 9.37 12.94 4.32
N GLY A 313 10.32 13.72 4.85
CA GLY A 313 11.60 13.98 4.19
C GLY A 313 11.52 14.86 2.93
N VAL A 314 12.71 15.24 2.45
CA VAL A 314 12.92 16.02 1.22
C VAL A 314 12.83 15.06 0.03
N SER A 315 11.65 14.94 -0.59
CA SER A 315 11.45 14.06 -1.74
C SER A 315 11.44 14.86 -3.04
N VAL A 316 12.13 14.36 -4.06
CA VAL A 316 11.97 14.80 -5.45
C VAL A 316 10.77 14.06 -6.03
N LEU A 317 9.87 14.80 -6.69
CA LEU A 317 8.65 14.25 -7.26
C LEU A 317 8.69 14.31 -8.77
N TYR A 318 8.29 13.24 -9.43
CA TYR A 318 8.22 13.19 -10.89
C TYR A 318 6.75 13.24 -11.32
N PRO A 319 6.33 14.25 -12.09
CA PRO A 319 4.96 14.36 -12.60
C PRO A 319 4.67 13.30 -13.66
N ASN A 320 5.72 12.83 -14.34
CA ASN A 320 5.62 11.87 -15.42
C ASN A 320 6.77 10.87 -15.28
N VAL A 321 6.44 9.58 -15.32
CA VAL A 321 7.40 8.49 -15.36
C VAL A 321 6.94 7.49 -16.41
N SER A 322 7.80 7.17 -17.37
CA SER A 322 7.55 6.07 -18.31
C SER A 322 8.31 4.84 -17.86
N VAL A 323 7.63 3.71 -17.76
CA VAL A 323 8.21 2.41 -17.45
C VAL A 323 8.22 1.59 -18.72
N VAL A 324 9.39 1.08 -19.09
CA VAL A 324 9.55 0.21 -20.26
C VAL A 324 10.17 -1.11 -19.83
N GLU A 325 9.56 -2.22 -20.25
CA GLU A 325 10.17 -3.55 -20.07
C GLU A 325 10.89 -3.94 -21.36
N LYS A 326 12.13 -4.38 -21.22
CA LYS A 326 12.98 -4.87 -22.30
C LYS A 326 13.27 -6.35 -22.14
N ASP A 327 13.26 -7.09 -23.23
CA ASP A 327 13.69 -8.49 -23.26
C ASP A 327 15.23 -8.63 -23.18
N ASP A 328 15.72 -9.87 -23.24
CA ASP A 328 17.14 -10.22 -23.19
C ASP A 328 17.94 -9.74 -24.41
N TYR A 329 17.27 -9.39 -25.52
CA TYR A 329 17.87 -8.78 -26.71
C TYR A 329 17.80 -7.24 -26.68
N GLY A 330 17.19 -6.65 -25.65
CA GLY A 330 17.01 -5.22 -25.49
C GLY A 330 15.84 -4.61 -26.26
N LYS A 331 14.97 -5.43 -26.87
CA LYS A 331 13.72 -4.97 -27.51
C LYS A 331 12.73 -4.60 -26.41
N THR A 332 12.09 -3.43 -26.55
CA THR A 332 10.97 -3.05 -25.68
C THR A 332 9.75 -3.94 -25.96
N VAL A 333 9.22 -4.57 -24.91
CA VAL A 333 8.07 -5.50 -24.97
C VAL A 333 6.85 -5.01 -24.19
N SER A 334 7.02 -4.00 -23.33
CA SER A 334 5.93 -3.31 -22.64
C SER A 334 6.31 -1.84 -22.42
N ARG A 335 5.31 -0.96 -22.43
CA ARG A 335 5.44 0.44 -22.04
C ARG A 335 4.20 0.89 -21.28
N GLU A 336 4.44 1.55 -20.16
CA GLU A 336 3.41 2.15 -19.31
C GLU A 336 3.85 3.59 -18.98
N ASP A 337 2.97 4.57 -19.16
CA ASP A 337 3.23 5.96 -18.77
C ASP A 337 2.37 6.31 -17.55
N TYR A 338 3.01 6.89 -16.53
CA TYR A 338 2.38 7.30 -15.28
C TYR A 338 2.39 8.83 -15.17
N GLU A 339 1.25 9.41 -14.82
CA GLU A 339 1.09 10.82 -14.53
C GLU A 339 0.67 11.01 -13.07
N TYR A 340 1.37 11.88 -12.34
CA TYR A 340 1.12 12.15 -10.93
C TYR A 340 0.62 13.58 -10.71
N ASN A 341 -0.18 13.75 -9.66
CA ASN A 341 -0.74 15.02 -9.26
C ASN A 341 0.36 16.04 -8.96
N THR A 342 0.30 17.20 -9.62
CA THR A 342 1.20 18.34 -9.43
C THR A 342 0.58 19.48 -8.63
N ASN A 343 -0.69 19.36 -8.22
CA ASN A 343 -1.40 20.36 -7.42
C ASN A 343 -1.02 20.26 -5.93
N PHE A 344 0.23 20.60 -5.64
CA PHE A 344 0.79 20.69 -4.30
C PHE A 344 1.82 21.83 -4.24
N TYR A 345 2.18 22.24 -3.03
CA TYR A 345 3.15 23.28 -2.77
C TYR A 345 4.34 22.70 -1.99
N PHE A 346 5.55 22.94 -2.46
CA PHE A 346 6.74 22.77 -1.62
C PHE A 346 6.91 24.01 -0.75
N PRO A 347 7.31 23.87 0.52
CA PRO A 347 7.68 25.01 1.33
C PRO A 347 8.66 25.92 0.57
N SER A 348 8.41 27.21 0.59
CA SER A 348 9.24 28.22 -0.08
C SER A 348 9.66 29.30 0.90
N ILE A 349 10.57 30.17 0.48
CA ILE A 349 10.98 31.34 1.25
C ILE A 349 10.51 32.60 0.53
N ILE A 350 9.61 33.34 1.17
CA ILE A 350 9.08 34.61 0.67
C ILE A 350 9.46 35.69 1.68
N ASN A 351 10.24 36.70 1.27
CA ASN A 351 10.71 37.80 2.13
C ASN A 351 11.41 37.33 3.42
N GLY A 352 12.21 36.25 3.36
CA GLY A 352 12.90 35.69 4.52
C GLY A 352 12.00 34.88 5.48
N MET A 353 10.75 34.59 5.09
CA MET A 353 9.83 33.77 5.87
C MET A 353 9.53 32.46 5.15
N VAL A 354 9.49 31.36 5.90
CA VAL A 354 9.03 30.06 5.38
C VAL A 354 7.54 30.12 5.15
N HIS A 355 7.13 29.94 3.89
CA HIS A 355 5.75 29.80 3.47
C HIS A 355 5.47 28.32 3.16
N ASP A 356 4.54 27.71 3.88
CA ASP A 356 4.13 26.31 3.66
C ASP A 356 2.60 26.22 3.71
N GLU A 357 2.01 25.76 2.61
CA GLU A 357 0.55 25.58 2.46
C GLU A 357 0.04 24.24 3.02
N VAL A 358 0.92 23.46 3.65
CA VAL A 358 0.59 22.18 4.31
C VAL A 358 0.06 21.11 3.35
N SER A 359 0.28 21.25 2.05
CA SER A 359 -0.28 20.35 1.02
C SER A 359 0.50 19.05 0.83
N HIS A 360 1.32 18.65 1.81
CA HIS A 360 2.12 17.43 1.74
C HIS A 360 1.28 16.15 1.57
N TYR A 361 0.06 16.14 2.11
CA TYR A 361 -0.91 15.05 1.96
C TYR A 361 -1.43 14.87 0.52
N LYS A 362 -1.18 15.85 -0.37
CA LYS A 362 -1.57 15.81 -1.79
C LYS A 362 -0.49 15.20 -2.71
N LYS A 363 0.74 15.01 -2.21
CA LYS A 363 1.89 14.54 -2.99
C LYS A 363 1.74 13.06 -3.40
N GLY A 364 2.27 12.71 -4.58
CA GLY A 364 2.42 11.32 -5.03
C GLY A 364 1.12 10.60 -5.42
N LYS A 365 0.01 11.34 -5.62
CA LYS A 365 -1.26 10.76 -6.06
C LYS A 365 -1.22 10.48 -7.57
N LEU A 366 -1.45 9.24 -7.98
CA LEU A 366 -1.49 8.84 -9.40
C LEU A 366 -2.74 9.44 -10.05
N VAL A 367 -2.59 10.24 -11.10
CA VAL A 367 -3.70 10.86 -11.85
C VAL A 367 -4.08 9.99 -13.04
N ARG A 368 -3.08 9.44 -13.74
CA ARG A 368 -3.31 8.64 -14.94
C ARG A 368 -2.24 7.58 -15.09
N ARG A 369 -2.63 6.40 -15.56
CA ARG A 369 -1.73 5.37 -16.08
C ARG A 369 -2.21 4.98 -17.47
N THR A 370 -1.32 4.97 -18.44
CA THR A 370 -1.63 4.54 -19.81
C THR A 370 -0.68 3.41 -20.22
N ASP A 371 -1.24 2.28 -20.61
CA ASP A 371 -0.48 1.14 -21.13
C ASP A 371 -0.51 1.19 -22.67
N TYR A 372 0.60 0.86 -23.32
CA TYR A 372 0.76 0.96 -24.77
C TYR A 372 1.07 -0.37 -25.44
N ASP A 373 0.54 -0.54 -26.65
CA ASP A 373 1.06 -1.50 -27.61
C ASP A 373 2.39 -0.98 -28.16
N VAL A 374 3.47 -1.70 -27.90
CA VAL A 374 4.84 -1.25 -28.22
C VAL A 374 5.15 -1.27 -29.72
N ASP A 375 4.44 -2.05 -30.52
CA ASP A 375 4.70 -2.17 -31.96
C ASP A 375 3.96 -1.06 -32.74
N THR A 376 2.81 -0.59 -32.25
CA THR A 376 1.99 0.47 -32.87
C THR A 376 2.04 1.83 -32.17
N GLU A 377 2.62 1.88 -30.96
CA GLU A 377 2.64 3.02 -30.05
C GLU A 377 1.24 3.58 -29.69
N GLN A 378 0.20 2.78 -29.89
CA GLN A 378 -1.16 3.15 -29.54
C GLN A 378 -1.49 2.75 -28.10
N PRO A 379 -2.31 3.54 -27.38
CA PRO A 379 -2.80 3.13 -26.07
C PRO A 379 -3.65 1.86 -26.19
N VAL A 380 -3.53 0.97 -25.20
CA VAL A 380 -4.33 -0.27 -25.05
C VAL A 380 -5.21 -0.23 -23.81
N HIS A 381 -4.75 0.44 -22.75
CA HIS A 381 -5.48 0.60 -21.51
C HIS A 381 -5.17 1.96 -20.90
N ASP A 382 -6.17 2.58 -20.28
CA ASP A 382 -6.02 3.84 -19.58
C ASP A 382 -6.80 3.81 -18.26
N GLU A 383 -6.13 4.16 -17.17
CA GLU A 383 -6.68 4.26 -15.82
C GLU A 383 -6.53 5.70 -15.35
N GLU A 384 -7.64 6.41 -15.16
CA GLU A 384 -7.69 7.79 -14.68
C GLU A 384 -8.27 7.86 -13.27
N HIS A 385 -7.68 8.68 -12.41
CA HIS A 385 -8.13 8.91 -11.04
C HIS A 385 -8.46 10.38 -10.80
N THR A 386 -9.62 10.62 -10.20
CA THR A 386 -9.98 11.93 -9.62
C THR A 386 -10.05 11.82 -8.11
N TYR A 387 -9.46 12.79 -7.42
CA TYR A 387 -9.41 12.81 -5.97
C TYR A 387 -10.27 13.92 -5.39
N THR A 388 -10.74 13.72 -4.17
CA THR A 388 -11.46 14.72 -3.39
C THR A 388 -10.78 14.96 -2.04
N GLU A 389 -10.91 16.17 -1.52
CA GLU A 389 -10.41 16.50 -0.19
C GLU A 389 -11.52 16.29 0.85
N ILE A 390 -11.25 15.40 1.80
CA ILE A 390 -12.19 15.08 2.88
C ILE A 390 -11.61 15.62 4.18
N SER A 391 -12.38 16.45 4.88
CA SER A 391 -12.05 16.90 6.23
C SER A 391 -12.75 15.99 7.24
N LEU A 392 -11.98 15.26 8.04
CA LEU A 392 -12.51 14.39 9.08
C LEU A 392 -13.02 15.25 10.25
N ASN A 393 -14.23 14.94 10.72
CA ASN A 393 -14.84 15.62 11.87
C ASN A 393 -14.25 15.08 13.19
N ASN A 394 -13.76 16.00 14.04
CA ASN A 394 -13.31 15.85 15.44
C ASN A 394 -11.81 15.63 15.70
N ASN A 395 -11.30 16.47 16.64
CA ASN A 395 -10.17 16.36 17.59
C ASN A 395 -8.91 15.54 17.24
N THR A 396 -8.67 15.25 15.97
CA THR A 396 -7.44 14.60 15.52
C THR A 396 -6.28 15.55 15.83
N PRO A 397 -5.17 15.05 16.43
CA PRO A 397 -4.07 15.91 16.83
C PRO A 397 -3.62 16.74 15.64
N VAL A 398 -3.67 18.06 15.81
CA VAL A 398 -2.89 18.95 14.96
C VAL A 398 -1.45 18.50 15.15
N VAL A 399 -0.85 17.87 14.14
CA VAL A 399 0.60 17.82 14.04
C VAL A 399 0.99 19.28 13.96
N ALA A 400 1.38 19.86 15.10
CA ALA A 400 1.81 21.24 15.18
C ALA A 400 3.09 21.33 14.35
N GLY A 401 2.91 21.67 13.07
CA GLY A 401 3.99 21.85 12.14
C GLY A 401 4.76 23.09 12.54
N ARG A 402 5.89 22.85 13.20
CA ARG A 402 7.14 23.61 13.11
C ARG A 402 7.13 25.04 13.66
N GLU A 403 8.07 25.33 14.57
CA GLU A 403 8.46 26.71 14.85
C GLU A 403 9.18 27.29 13.62
N VAL A 404 8.50 28.14 12.86
CA VAL A 404 9.18 29.04 11.92
C VAL A 404 9.87 30.11 12.77
N ARG A 405 11.20 30.10 12.78
CA ARG A 405 11.97 31.13 13.48
C ARG A 405 11.70 32.48 12.82
N ARG A 406 11.49 33.49 13.65
CA ARG A 406 11.37 34.88 13.20
C ARG A 406 12.67 35.35 12.56
N ALA A 407 12.52 36.09 11.47
CA ALA A 407 13.35 37.26 11.26
C ALA A 407 12.98 38.31 12.33
N ASN A 408 14.01 38.85 12.99
CA ASN A 408 14.01 40.04 13.86
C ASN A 408 13.99 39.77 15.37
N LEU A 409 15.20 39.70 15.93
CA LEU A 409 15.46 39.93 17.35
C LEU A 409 15.21 41.43 17.64
N VAL A 410 14.09 41.76 18.28
CA VAL A 410 13.85 43.10 18.82
C VAL A 410 14.59 43.18 20.15
N VAL A 411 15.59 44.07 20.23
CA VAL A 411 16.31 44.34 21.48
C VAL A 411 15.86 45.70 21.98
N ALA A 412 15.07 45.71 23.06
CA ALA A 412 14.81 46.92 23.82
C ALA A 412 16.12 47.35 24.51
N GLU A 413 16.58 48.58 24.26
CA GLU A 413 17.83 49.09 24.84
C GLU A 413 17.66 49.50 26.32
N GLN A 414 16.42 49.55 26.83
CA GLN A 414 16.10 49.80 28.24
C GLN A 414 15.34 48.63 28.88
N SER A 415 15.82 48.17 30.03
CA SER A 415 15.15 47.15 30.84
C SER A 415 13.88 47.75 31.47
N GLY A 416 12.70 47.19 31.15
CA GLY A 416 11.48 47.39 31.95
C GLY A 416 10.39 48.30 31.37
N VAL A 417 10.42 48.69 30.09
CA VAL A 417 9.27 49.36 29.44
C VAL A 417 9.01 48.70 28.09
N GLU A 418 8.02 47.80 28.05
CA GLU A 418 7.46 47.33 26.77
C GLU A 418 6.64 48.47 26.16
N THR A 419 6.96 48.88 24.94
CA THR A 419 6.17 49.84 24.16
C THR A 419 5.10 49.12 23.33
N ASP A 420 4.01 49.79 22.94
CA ASP A 420 3.02 49.22 21.99
C ASP A 420 3.67 48.77 20.66
N ASN A 421 4.79 49.40 20.29
CA ASN A 421 5.62 48.98 19.16
C ASN A 421 6.32 47.64 19.44
N ASP A 422 6.84 47.38 20.65
CA ASP A 422 7.43 46.08 21.01
C ASP A 422 6.43 44.93 20.86
N LEU A 423 5.15 45.16 21.19
CA LEU A 423 4.06 44.19 21.05
C LEU A 423 3.71 43.95 19.57
N TYR A 424 3.61 45.01 18.75
CA TYR A 424 3.32 44.90 17.30
C TYR A 424 4.40 44.09 16.55
N TYR A 425 5.66 44.20 16.98
CA TYR A 425 6.76 43.43 16.39
C TYR A 425 7.02 42.08 17.06
N ARG A 426 6.35 41.68 18.16
CA ARG A 426 6.64 40.45 18.96
C ARG A 426 5.83 39.20 18.62
N GLU A 427 4.68 39.29 17.95
CA GLU A 427 3.88 38.08 17.71
C GLU A 427 3.44 37.88 16.26
N TYR A 428 4.12 36.96 15.58
CA TYR A 428 3.50 36.10 14.57
C TYR A 428 4.17 34.73 14.67
N ARG A 429 3.52 33.81 15.38
CA ARG A 429 3.82 32.38 15.32
C ARG A 429 2.70 31.77 14.49
N TYR A 430 3.03 31.21 13.33
CA TYR A 430 2.07 30.39 12.59
C TYR A 430 2.29 28.94 13.02
N SER A 431 1.30 28.39 13.73
CA SER A 431 1.19 26.94 13.85
C SER A 431 0.54 26.45 12.56
N ILE A 432 1.28 25.66 11.80
CA ILE A 432 0.78 25.10 10.54
C ILE A 432 0.02 23.82 10.88
N GLY A 433 -1.32 23.87 10.82
CA GLY A 433 -2.19 22.81 11.28
C GLY A 433 -3.31 22.46 10.30
N ARG A 434 -3.06 21.50 9.40
CA ARG A 434 -4.11 20.80 8.64
C ARG A 434 -3.85 19.30 8.71
N GLY A 435 -4.02 18.71 9.89
CA GLY A 435 -3.88 17.26 10.11
C GLY A 435 -5.12 16.44 9.73
N ASN A 436 -6.26 17.10 9.51
CA ASN A 436 -7.56 16.43 9.42
C ASN A 436 -8.08 16.31 7.99
N THR A 437 -7.35 16.83 7.00
CA THR A 437 -7.72 16.75 5.59
C THR A 437 -6.97 15.61 4.94
N ARG A 438 -7.69 14.75 4.23
CA ARG A 438 -7.14 13.66 3.42
C ARG A 438 -7.51 13.85 1.96
N VAL A 439 -6.64 13.39 1.06
CA VAL A 439 -6.92 13.31 -0.38
C VAL A 439 -7.23 11.87 -0.71
N GLU A 440 -8.50 11.61 -0.96
CA GLU A 440 -9.01 10.26 -1.20
C GLU A 440 -9.50 10.13 -2.63
N ASN A 441 -9.33 8.93 -3.19
CA ASN A 441 -9.77 8.63 -4.54
C ASN A 441 -11.31 8.71 -4.57
N GLN A 442 -11.85 9.57 -5.42
CA GLN A 442 -13.29 9.78 -5.57
C GLN A 442 -13.84 9.01 -6.77
N LEU A 443 -13.06 8.96 -7.85
CA LEU A 443 -13.45 8.40 -9.12
C LEU A 443 -12.27 7.67 -9.75
N THR A 444 -12.50 6.46 -10.25
CA THR A 444 -11.55 5.77 -11.13
C THR A 444 -12.23 5.39 -12.43
N VAL A 445 -11.63 5.74 -13.56
CA VAL A 445 -12.15 5.45 -14.90
C VAL A 445 -11.13 4.58 -15.63
N ASN A 446 -11.51 3.33 -15.91
CA ASN A 446 -10.70 2.42 -16.70
C ASN A 446 -11.26 2.34 -18.11
N THR A 447 -10.40 2.45 -19.12
CA THR A 447 -10.79 2.48 -20.54
C THR A 447 -9.90 1.56 -21.37
N ASP A 448 -10.52 0.66 -22.14
CA ASP A 448 -9.79 -0.26 -23.02
C ASP A 448 -9.85 0.15 -24.50
N TYR A 449 -8.74 -0.09 -25.21
CA TYR A 449 -8.54 0.25 -26.61
C TYR A 449 -8.09 -0.98 -27.42
N TYR A 450 -8.45 -1.01 -28.70
CA TYR A 450 -7.94 -1.98 -29.67
C TYR A 450 -7.54 -1.24 -30.95
N ALA A 451 -6.30 -1.44 -31.39
CA ALA A 451 -5.73 -0.75 -32.56
C ALA A 451 -5.89 0.78 -32.50
N GLY A 452 -5.67 1.36 -31.31
CA GLY A 452 -5.80 2.80 -31.05
C GLY A 452 -7.23 3.35 -31.08
N LYS A 453 -8.23 2.49 -31.27
CA LYS A 453 -9.64 2.86 -31.21
C LYS A 453 -10.23 2.40 -29.89
N LEU A 454 -11.11 3.23 -29.33
CA LEU A 454 -11.87 2.89 -28.13
C LEU A 454 -12.64 1.58 -28.37
N VAL A 455 -12.37 0.55 -27.57
CA VAL A 455 -13.13 -0.71 -27.57
C VAL A 455 -14.12 -0.78 -26.41
N SER A 456 -14.42 0.38 -25.83
CA SER A 456 -15.74 0.77 -25.31
C SER A 456 -16.23 0.06 -24.05
N ASP A 457 -15.40 -0.79 -23.45
CA ASP A 457 -15.58 -1.20 -22.08
C ASP A 457 -14.95 -0.13 -21.18
N THR A 458 -15.78 0.60 -20.44
CA THR A 458 -15.36 1.61 -19.46
C THR A 458 -15.92 1.25 -18.10
N VAL A 459 -15.07 1.19 -17.07
CA VAL A 459 -15.51 1.02 -15.68
C VAL A 459 -15.28 2.29 -14.91
N VAL A 460 -16.35 2.91 -14.44
CA VAL A 460 -16.32 4.09 -13.59
C VAL A 460 -16.63 3.68 -12.16
N ARG A 461 -15.65 3.76 -11.27
CA ARG A 461 -15.80 3.45 -9.83
C ARG A 461 -15.95 4.73 -9.04
N THR A 462 -16.97 4.81 -8.19
CA THR A 462 -17.17 5.92 -7.25
C THR A 462 -17.00 5.42 -5.82
N TYR A 463 -16.25 6.16 -5.03
CA TYR A 463 -15.99 5.86 -3.61
C TYR A 463 -16.82 6.78 -2.71
N GLY A 464 -17.17 6.27 -1.53
CA GLY A 464 -17.92 7.03 -0.53
C GLY A 464 -17.04 8.04 0.21
N SER A 465 -17.66 8.79 1.13
CA SER A 465 -16.99 9.87 1.87
C SER A 465 -17.07 9.73 3.40
N THR A 466 -17.68 8.66 3.89
CA THR A 466 -17.68 8.37 5.33
C THR A 466 -16.30 7.89 5.77
N ASP A 467 -16.01 7.98 7.07
CA ASP A 467 -14.76 7.48 7.64
C ASP A 467 -14.55 5.97 7.34
N TRP A 468 -15.62 5.18 7.30
CA TRP A 468 -15.55 3.77 6.91
C TRP A 468 -15.31 3.54 5.42
N ASP A 469 -15.87 4.37 4.53
CA ASP A 469 -15.59 4.30 3.08
C ASP A 469 -14.11 4.54 2.78
N ILE A 470 -13.54 5.56 3.44
CA ILE A 470 -12.14 5.92 3.31
C ILE A 470 -11.25 4.78 3.82
N ARG A 471 -11.63 4.15 4.93
CA ARG A 471 -10.87 3.02 5.51
C ARG A 471 -10.95 1.76 4.67
N SER A 472 -12.11 1.46 4.10
CA SER A 472 -12.33 0.24 3.34
C SER A 472 -11.72 0.32 1.94
N GLY A 473 -11.69 1.52 1.34
CA GLY A 473 -11.28 1.71 -0.05
C GLY A 473 -12.22 1.03 -1.05
N LEU A 474 -13.44 0.68 -0.62
CA LEU A 474 -14.40 -0.04 -1.45
C LEU A 474 -15.25 0.93 -2.29
N PRO A 475 -15.49 0.63 -3.58
CA PRO A 475 -16.40 1.42 -4.37
C PRO A 475 -17.83 1.25 -3.84
N VAL A 476 -18.52 2.37 -3.67
CA VAL A 476 -19.97 2.39 -3.34
C VAL A 476 -20.82 2.32 -4.61
N ARG A 477 -20.20 2.57 -5.78
CA ARG A 477 -20.84 2.43 -7.09
C ARG A 477 -19.83 2.06 -8.17
N GLU A 478 -20.26 1.23 -9.10
CA GLU A 478 -19.55 0.97 -10.34
C GLU A 478 -20.49 1.16 -11.54
N ILE A 479 -20.01 1.79 -12.61
CA ILE A 479 -20.72 1.92 -13.87
C ILE A 479 -19.86 1.32 -14.97
N TYR A 480 -20.35 0.23 -15.54
CA TYR A 480 -19.82 -0.44 -16.71
C TYR A 480 -20.52 0.13 -17.93
N LYS A 481 -19.76 0.67 -18.87
CA LYS A 481 -20.24 0.98 -20.22
C LYS A 481 -19.61 -0.06 -21.12
N TYR A 482 -20.40 -0.74 -21.95
CA TYR A 482 -19.92 -1.82 -22.79
C TYR A 482 -19.87 -1.39 -24.25
N SER A 483 -19.07 -2.12 -25.02
CA SER A 483 -18.92 -1.91 -26.46
C SER A 483 -20.16 -2.02 -27.31
N ASP A 484 -21.15 -2.78 -26.86
CA ASP A 484 -22.45 -2.90 -27.53
C ASP A 484 -23.39 -1.73 -27.23
N GLY A 485 -22.95 -0.71 -26.48
CA GLY A 485 -23.74 0.46 -26.08
C GLY A 485 -24.54 0.25 -24.80
N LYS A 486 -24.51 -0.96 -24.19
CA LYS A 486 -25.14 -1.19 -22.89
C LYS A 486 -24.41 -0.46 -21.77
N LYS A 487 -25.14 -0.08 -20.73
CA LYS A 487 -24.54 0.40 -19.48
C LYS A 487 -25.10 -0.39 -18.31
N LYS A 488 -24.25 -0.92 -17.45
CA LYS A 488 -24.65 -1.54 -16.17
C LYS A 488 -24.13 -0.68 -15.04
N LYS A 489 -25.02 -0.26 -14.14
CA LYS A 489 -24.65 0.42 -12.90
C LYS A 489 -24.90 -0.54 -11.73
N CYS A 490 -23.95 -0.63 -10.82
CA CYS A 490 -24.04 -1.36 -9.56
C CYS A 490 -23.88 -0.38 -8.40
N ASP A 491 -24.80 -0.36 -7.46
CA ASP A 491 -24.72 0.38 -6.19
C ASP A 491 -24.52 -0.62 -5.04
N TYR A 492 -23.46 -0.43 -4.25
CA TYR A 492 -23.07 -1.32 -3.17
C TYR A 492 -23.42 -0.73 -1.81
N THR A 493 -24.06 -1.53 -0.96
CA THR A 493 -24.24 -1.24 0.46
C THR A 493 -23.44 -2.25 1.27
N TYR A 494 -22.43 -1.79 2.01
CA TYR A 494 -21.60 -2.62 2.88
C TYR A 494 -22.14 -2.63 4.32
N PRO A 495 -21.68 -3.56 5.19
CA PRO A 495 -22.23 -3.71 6.54
C PRO A 495 -22.17 -2.45 7.39
N TYR A 496 -21.14 -1.60 7.20
CA TYR A 496 -20.97 -0.34 7.93
C TYR A 496 -21.89 0.79 7.44
N HIS A 497 -22.59 0.61 6.32
CA HIS A 497 -23.68 1.50 5.90
C HIS A 497 -25.00 1.16 6.61
N VAL A 498 -25.12 -0.04 7.18
CA VAL A 498 -26.34 -0.55 7.80
C VAL A 498 -26.20 -0.54 9.32
N ASN A 499 -27.16 0.10 9.99
CA ASN A 499 -27.13 0.30 11.44
C ASN A 499 -27.97 -0.72 12.23
N ASP A 500 -28.21 -1.92 11.70
CA ASP A 500 -28.86 -2.99 12.44
C ASP A 500 -27.85 -3.79 13.31
N ALA A 501 -28.33 -4.81 14.01
CA ALA A 501 -27.45 -5.62 14.88
C ALA A 501 -26.42 -6.44 14.08
N VAL A 502 -26.78 -6.86 12.88
CA VAL A 502 -25.98 -7.71 11.99
C VAL A 502 -24.87 -6.88 11.34
N GLY A 503 -25.20 -5.75 10.73
CA GLY A 503 -24.26 -4.80 10.15
C GLY A 503 -23.24 -4.30 11.17
N ARG A 504 -23.66 -4.02 12.41
CA ARG A 504 -22.73 -3.69 13.51
C ARG A 504 -21.82 -4.86 13.87
N ALA A 505 -22.34 -6.09 13.94
CA ALA A 505 -21.53 -7.27 14.26
C ALA A 505 -20.49 -7.57 13.18
N MET A 506 -20.89 -7.55 11.90
CA MET A 506 -19.98 -7.72 10.75
C MET A 506 -18.92 -6.62 10.70
N THR A 507 -19.31 -5.36 10.92
CA THR A 507 -18.37 -4.23 10.96
C THR A 507 -17.38 -4.37 12.12
N ALA A 508 -17.85 -4.76 13.31
CA ALA A 508 -16.98 -5.02 14.46
C ALA A 508 -16.02 -6.20 14.23
N ALA A 509 -16.45 -7.19 13.44
CA ALA A 509 -15.63 -8.33 13.02
C ALA A 509 -14.67 -8.03 11.85
N ASN A 510 -14.63 -6.78 11.34
CA ASN A 510 -13.89 -6.38 10.12
C ASN A 510 -14.29 -7.18 8.87
N ASP A 511 -15.52 -7.69 8.85
CA ASP A 511 -16.10 -8.40 7.72
C ASP A 511 -16.88 -7.44 6.83
N ILE A 512 -16.16 -6.44 6.33
CA ILE A 512 -16.72 -5.28 5.64
C ILE A 512 -16.83 -5.49 4.12
N LEU A 513 -16.23 -6.57 3.60
CA LEU A 513 -16.19 -6.90 2.17
C LEU A 513 -17.43 -7.63 1.67
N ARG A 514 -18.19 -8.25 2.58
CA ARG A 514 -19.45 -8.93 2.26
C ARG A 514 -20.57 -7.88 2.20
N PRO A 515 -21.11 -7.52 1.02
CA PRO A 515 -22.14 -6.50 0.93
C PRO A 515 -23.44 -6.94 1.61
N ALA A 516 -24.18 -5.99 2.14
CA ALA A 516 -25.56 -6.15 2.59
C ALA A 516 -26.54 -6.09 1.41
N HIS A 517 -26.32 -5.16 0.46
CA HIS A 517 -27.17 -5.01 -0.71
C HIS A 517 -26.37 -4.65 -1.97
N ILE A 518 -26.86 -5.11 -3.12
CA ILE A 518 -26.40 -4.67 -4.44
C ILE A 518 -27.62 -4.29 -5.28
N GLY A 519 -27.74 -3.01 -5.64
CA GLY A 519 -28.68 -2.56 -6.67
C GLY A 519 -28.00 -2.58 -8.03
N GLU A 520 -28.62 -3.18 -9.05
CA GLU A 520 -28.12 -3.15 -10.42
C GLU A 520 -29.16 -2.52 -11.36
N SER A 521 -28.73 -1.64 -12.26
CA SER A 521 -29.55 -1.11 -13.35
C SER A 521 -28.83 -1.27 -14.68
N VAL A 522 -29.45 -1.96 -15.65
CA VAL A 522 -28.88 -2.18 -16.99
C VAL A 522 -29.67 -1.39 -18.03
N GLU A 523 -29.02 -0.39 -18.62
CA GLU A 523 -29.51 0.36 -19.77
C GLU A 523 -29.09 -0.35 -21.06
N GLY A 524 -30.07 -0.73 -21.89
CA GLY A 524 -29.84 -1.26 -23.24
C GLY A 524 -29.48 -0.15 -24.25
N PRO A 525 -28.97 -0.51 -25.44
CA PRO A 525 -28.58 0.48 -26.46
C PRO A 525 -29.74 1.35 -26.94
N GLU A 526 -30.98 0.83 -26.87
CA GLU A 526 -32.21 1.52 -27.25
C GLU A 526 -32.89 2.24 -26.07
N GLY A 527 -32.22 2.35 -24.91
CA GLY A 527 -32.71 3.09 -23.74
C GLY A 527 -33.65 2.33 -22.80
N TYR A 528 -33.87 1.03 -23.04
CA TYR A 528 -34.60 0.15 -22.11
C TYR A 528 -33.80 -0.05 -20.80
N MET A 529 -34.47 -0.16 -19.65
CA MET A 529 -33.86 -0.31 -18.33
C MET A 529 -34.30 -1.62 -17.66
N ASP A 530 -33.35 -2.49 -17.29
CA ASP A 530 -33.61 -3.64 -16.41
C ASP A 530 -32.99 -3.37 -15.03
N ASP A 531 -33.86 -3.20 -14.03
CA ASP A 531 -33.45 -2.97 -12.66
C ASP A 531 -33.56 -4.26 -11.84
N SER A 532 -32.53 -4.54 -11.05
CA SER A 532 -32.53 -5.62 -10.08
C SER A 532 -31.96 -5.19 -8.73
N PHE A 533 -32.41 -5.85 -7.68
CA PHE A 533 -31.93 -5.62 -6.33
C PHE A 533 -31.63 -6.95 -5.67
N THR A 534 -30.40 -7.09 -5.14
CA THR A 534 -29.94 -8.26 -4.41
C THR A 534 -29.78 -7.90 -2.94
N SER A 535 -30.52 -8.58 -2.05
CA SER A 535 -30.29 -8.55 -0.61
C SER A 535 -29.46 -9.74 -0.18
N PHE A 536 -28.50 -9.50 0.71
CA PHE A 536 -27.73 -10.52 1.41
C PHE A 536 -28.14 -10.46 2.87
N ASP A 537 -28.95 -11.41 3.29
CA ASP A 537 -29.49 -11.46 4.64
C ASP A 537 -28.60 -12.34 5.50
N TYR A 538 -28.11 -11.79 6.60
CA TYR A 538 -27.20 -12.50 7.51
C TYR A 538 -27.82 -12.65 8.90
N THR A 539 -27.46 -13.75 9.57
CA THR A 539 -27.90 -14.09 10.91
C THR A 539 -26.73 -14.05 11.89
N LEU A 540 -26.96 -13.52 13.08
CA LEU A 540 -25.95 -13.46 14.14
C LEU A 540 -25.60 -14.88 14.62
N ASP A 541 -24.30 -15.17 14.69
CA ASP A 541 -23.78 -16.39 15.29
C ASP A 541 -22.65 -16.04 16.29
N PRO A 542 -22.88 -16.22 17.61
CA PRO A 542 -21.85 -15.98 18.61
C PRO A 542 -20.61 -16.88 18.49
N GLY A 543 -20.68 -17.99 17.75
CA GLY A 543 -19.61 -19.01 17.67
C GLY A 543 -18.59 -18.79 16.55
N SER A 544 -18.99 -18.23 15.40
CA SER A 544 -18.13 -18.09 14.20
C SER A 544 -17.33 -16.79 14.12
N GLY A 545 -17.55 -15.84 15.02
CA GLY A 545 -16.83 -14.57 15.07
C GLY A 545 -17.29 -13.51 14.04
N SER A 546 -18.35 -13.76 13.27
CA SER A 546 -19.09 -12.80 12.42
C SER A 546 -20.54 -13.27 12.20
N ALA A 547 -21.31 -12.60 11.34
CA ALA A 547 -22.64 -13.05 10.92
C ALA A 547 -22.55 -14.11 9.79
N LEU A 548 -23.48 -15.06 9.78
CA LEU A 548 -23.58 -16.12 8.78
C LEU A 548 -24.53 -15.69 7.67
N LEU A 549 -24.21 -16.01 6.41
CA LEU A 549 -25.11 -15.71 5.29
C LEU A 549 -26.28 -16.68 5.34
N ASP A 550 -27.52 -16.19 5.45
CA ASP A 550 -28.71 -17.03 5.62
C ASP A 550 -29.53 -17.12 4.33
N GLU A 551 -29.72 -15.99 3.65
CA GLU A 551 -30.47 -15.93 2.40
C GLU A 551 -29.89 -14.87 1.45
N VAL A 552 -29.97 -15.16 0.15
CA VAL A 552 -29.75 -14.18 -0.91
C VAL A 552 -31.03 -14.08 -1.74
N SER A 553 -31.63 -12.91 -1.70
CA SER A 553 -32.86 -12.60 -2.42
C SER A 553 -32.57 -11.67 -3.59
N VAL A 554 -32.99 -12.06 -4.79
CA VAL A 554 -32.87 -11.23 -6.00
C VAL A 554 -34.27 -10.89 -6.49
N TRP A 555 -34.53 -9.59 -6.64
CA TRP A 555 -35.75 -9.07 -7.25
C TRP A 555 -35.40 -8.37 -8.57
N LYS A 556 -36.22 -8.57 -9.61
CA LYS A 556 -36.13 -7.87 -10.90
C LYS A 556 -37.44 -7.15 -11.23
N HIS A 557 -37.35 -5.88 -11.61
CA HIS A 557 -38.51 -5.02 -11.87
C HIS A 557 -39.31 -5.48 -13.09
N GLU A 558 -38.66 -5.55 -14.26
CA GLU A 558 -39.30 -5.79 -15.55
C GLU A 558 -39.79 -7.25 -15.73
N GLY A 559 -39.12 -8.20 -15.05
CA GLY A 559 -39.48 -9.61 -15.13
C GLY A 559 -40.57 -10.06 -14.14
N LEU A 560 -41.00 -9.19 -13.22
CA LEU A 560 -41.77 -9.57 -12.01
C LEU A 560 -41.22 -10.87 -11.39
N PHE A 561 -39.89 -10.97 -11.37
CA PHE A 561 -39.17 -12.18 -11.01
C PHE A 561 -38.52 -11.96 -9.66
N SER A 562 -38.85 -12.83 -8.71
CA SER A 562 -38.12 -12.95 -7.46
C SER A 562 -37.53 -14.35 -7.36
N MET A 563 -36.25 -14.41 -7.04
CA MET A 563 -35.55 -15.63 -6.68
C MET A 563 -35.03 -15.49 -5.27
N SER A 564 -35.09 -16.56 -4.48
CA SER A 564 -34.29 -16.66 -3.28
C SER A 564 -33.47 -17.94 -3.25
N GLU A 565 -32.27 -17.81 -2.70
CA GLU A 565 -31.33 -18.89 -2.43
C GLU A 565 -31.02 -18.85 -0.93
N SER A 566 -31.32 -19.94 -0.21
CA SER A 566 -31.06 -20.02 1.23
C SER A 566 -29.87 -20.92 1.54
N TYR A 567 -29.24 -20.64 2.68
CA TYR A 567 -28.02 -21.28 3.16
C TYR A 567 -28.26 -21.84 4.57
N PRO A 568 -29.14 -22.84 4.73
CA PRO A 568 -29.67 -23.22 6.03
C PRO A 568 -28.68 -23.95 6.94
N VAL A 569 -27.55 -24.43 6.41
CA VAL A 569 -26.59 -25.24 7.15
C VAL A 569 -25.19 -24.65 7.01
N HIS A 570 -24.54 -24.45 8.16
CA HIS A 570 -23.16 -24.00 8.26
C HIS A 570 -22.36 -24.94 9.14
N ASP A 571 -21.04 -24.98 8.92
CA ASP A 571 -20.12 -25.64 9.85
C ASP A 571 -19.77 -24.74 11.04
N ALA A 572 -18.95 -25.25 11.96
CA ALA A 572 -18.50 -24.53 13.16
C ALA A 572 -17.66 -23.27 12.87
N TYR A 573 -17.21 -23.07 11.63
CA TYR A 573 -16.40 -21.94 11.19
C TYR A 573 -17.21 -20.97 10.30
N GLY A 574 -18.52 -21.21 10.17
CA GLY A 574 -19.42 -20.37 9.42
C GLY A 574 -19.36 -20.55 7.91
N ASN A 575 -18.80 -21.66 7.41
CA ASN A 575 -18.86 -21.96 5.99
C ASN A 575 -20.19 -22.59 5.60
N VAL A 576 -20.72 -22.17 4.45
CA VAL A 576 -21.95 -22.71 3.87
C VAL A 576 -21.76 -24.19 3.54
N CYS A 577 -22.60 -25.04 4.11
CA CYS A 577 -22.61 -26.48 3.92
C CYS A 577 -23.80 -26.96 3.09
N GLU A 578 -24.85 -26.16 2.95
CA GLU A 578 -26.02 -26.47 2.13
C GLU A 578 -26.54 -25.22 1.43
N ILE A 579 -26.92 -25.37 0.16
CA ILE A 579 -27.55 -24.33 -0.66
C ILE A 579 -28.89 -24.87 -1.14
N ARG A 580 -29.96 -24.10 -0.95
CA ARG A 580 -31.31 -24.43 -1.42
C ARG A 580 -31.87 -23.34 -2.32
N ARG A 581 -32.49 -23.78 -3.41
CA ARG A 581 -33.26 -22.93 -4.33
C ARG A 581 -34.52 -23.67 -4.77
N ALA A 582 -35.59 -22.94 -5.05
CA ALA A 582 -36.85 -23.53 -5.49
C ALA A 582 -36.75 -24.14 -6.91
N ASP A 583 -35.86 -23.62 -7.76
CA ASP A 583 -35.73 -23.98 -9.17
C ASP A 583 -34.51 -24.88 -9.48
N ALA A 584 -33.72 -25.25 -8.47
CA ALA A 584 -32.48 -26.00 -8.63
C ALA A 584 -32.39 -27.13 -7.60
N PRO A 585 -31.62 -28.21 -7.88
CA PRO A 585 -31.37 -29.25 -6.90
C PRO A 585 -30.66 -28.69 -5.66
N VAL A 586 -30.92 -29.28 -4.50
CA VAL A 586 -30.18 -28.98 -3.26
C VAL A 586 -28.70 -29.27 -3.47
N VAL A 587 -27.82 -28.38 -3.01
CA VAL A 587 -26.37 -28.57 -3.11
C VAL A 587 -25.77 -28.66 -1.73
N ALA A 588 -25.08 -29.77 -1.44
CA ALA A 588 -24.29 -29.94 -0.23
C ALA A 588 -22.81 -29.69 -0.50
N LEU A 589 -22.14 -29.00 0.41
CA LEU A 589 -20.70 -28.77 0.40
C LEU A 589 -20.07 -29.44 1.61
N LEU A 590 -19.03 -30.24 1.38
CA LEU A 590 -18.17 -30.75 2.44
C LEU A 590 -16.89 -29.93 2.47
N TRP A 591 -16.54 -29.47 3.67
CA TRP A 591 -15.31 -28.74 3.92
C TRP A 591 -14.26 -29.64 4.54
N GLY A 592 -13.01 -29.46 4.13
CA GLY A 592 -11.85 -30.17 4.63
C GLY A 592 -10.68 -29.20 4.79
N TYR A 593 -9.49 -29.72 5.05
CA TYR A 593 -8.33 -28.89 5.37
C TYR A 593 -8.67 -27.92 6.50
N ASN A 594 -9.22 -28.46 7.59
CA ASN A 594 -9.65 -27.67 8.74
C ASN A 594 -10.67 -26.57 8.39
N TYR A 595 -11.71 -26.95 7.68
CA TYR A 595 -12.82 -26.12 7.26
C TYR A 595 -12.39 -24.91 6.41
N SER A 596 -11.21 -24.96 5.78
CA SER A 596 -10.69 -23.83 4.99
C SER A 596 -10.90 -23.98 3.48
N ARG A 597 -11.27 -25.19 3.02
CA ARG A 597 -11.43 -25.51 1.60
C ARG A 597 -12.61 -26.45 1.35
N PRO A 598 -13.43 -26.23 0.31
CA PRO A 598 -14.46 -27.17 -0.09
C PRO A 598 -13.82 -28.39 -0.77
N VAL A 599 -13.98 -29.57 -0.19
CA VAL A 599 -13.38 -30.83 -0.68
C VAL A 599 -14.36 -31.68 -1.48
N ALA A 600 -15.67 -31.48 -1.30
CA ALA A 600 -16.68 -32.07 -2.17
C ALA A 600 -17.89 -31.16 -2.34
N ILE A 601 -18.50 -31.21 -3.52
CA ILE A 601 -19.77 -30.59 -3.86
C ILE A 601 -20.69 -31.68 -4.38
N VAL A 602 -21.87 -31.84 -3.77
CA VAL A 602 -22.89 -32.81 -4.16
C VAL A 602 -24.16 -32.06 -4.53
N GLU A 603 -24.45 -31.97 -5.82
CA GLU A 603 -25.72 -31.44 -6.33
C GLU A 603 -26.76 -32.56 -6.37
N GLY A 604 -27.95 -32.34 -5.83
CA GLY A 604 -29.06 -33.30 -5.79
C GLY A 604 -29.33 -33.95 -4.44
N ALA A 605 -28.56 -33.62 -3.39
CA ALA A 605 -28.72 -34.18 -2.05
C ALA A 605 -28.52 -33.13 -0.96
N SER A 606 -29.19 -33.30 0.17
CA SER A 606 -29.00 -32.47 1.36
C SER A 606 -27.69 -32.78 2.07
N TYR A 607 -27.17 -31.83 2.84
CA TYR A 607 -25.96 -32.00 3.64
C TYR A 607 -26.10 -33.18 4.61
N GLN A 608 -27.27 -33.34 5.24
CA GLN A 608 -27.51 -34.46 6.17
C GLN A 608 -27.46 -35.83 5.46
N GLU A 609 -28.00 -35.93 4.25
CA GLU A 609 -27.91 -37.17 3.45
C GLU A 609 -26.46 -37.47 3.10
N VAL A 610 -25.72 -36.46 2.62
CA VAL A 610 -24.31 -36.61 2.25
C VAL A 610 -23.45 -37.01 3.44
N VAL A 611 -23.65 -36.40 4.60
CA VAL A 611 -22.97 -36.77 5.85
C VAL A 611 -23.30 -38.20 6.26
N SER A 612 -24.54 -38.65 6.07
CA SER A 612 -24.95 -40.03 6.38
C SER A 612 -24.36 -41.05 5.39
N GLY A 613 -23.99 -40.60 4.18
CA GLY A 613 -23.32 -41.41 3.16
C GLY A 613 -21.79 -41.45 3.28
N LEU A 614 -21.19 -40.63 4.15
CA LEU A 614 -19.75 -40.66 4.40
C LEU A 614 -19.35 -41.88 5.23
N SER A 615 -18.20 -42.46 4.92
CA SER A 615 -17.61 -43.56 5.68
C SER A 615 -16.93 -43.13 6.99
N VAL A 616 -16.80 -41.81 7.20
CA VAL A 616 -16.15 -41.18 8.35
C VAL A 616 -16.96 -39.98 8.82
N SER A 617 -16.69 -39.47 10.02
CA SER A 617 -17.31 -38.23 10.49
C SER A 617 -16.76 -37.00 9.73
N VAL A 618 -17.53 -35.92 9.69
CA VAL A 618 -17.12 -34.67 9.01
C VAL A 618 -15.89 -34.05 9.67
N GLU A 619 -15.75 -34.19 10.99
CA GLU A 619 -14.57 -33.73 11.75
C GLU A 619 -13.31 -34.51 11.34
N SER A 620 -13.47 -35.76 10.93
CA SER A 620 -12.33 -36.57 10.47
C SER A 620 -11.77 -36.06 9.14
N LEU A 621 -12.62 -35.51 8.25
CA LEU A 621 -12.20 -34.95 6.96
C LEU A 621 -11.16 -33.82 7.10
N GLN A 622 -11.14 -33.14 8.25
CA GLN A 622 -10.32 -31.96 8.48
C GLN A 622 -8.82 -32.26 8.49
N ASN A 623 -8.46 -33.50 8.83
CA ASN A 623 -7.09 -33.97 8.93
C ASN A 623 -6.70 -34.93 7.79
N LEU A 624 -7.56 -35.08 6.78
CA LEU A 624 -7.29 -35.93 5.62
C LEU A 624 -6.78 -35.09 4.45
N ASP A 625 -5.78 -35.64 3.76
CA ASP A 625 -5.24 -35.08 2.52
C ASP A 625 -4.94 -36.19 1.49
N GLY A 626 -4.46 -35.78 0.31
CA GLY A 626 -3.97 -36.69 -0.72
C GLY A 626 -4.92 -37.84 -1.05
N SER A 627 -4.37 -39.06 -1.13
CA SER A 627 -5.13 -40.27 -1.41
C SER A 627 -6.08 -40.69 -0.29
N ALA A 628 -5.78 -40.34 0.96
CA ALA A 628 -6.64 -40.67 2.09
C ALA A 628 -7.97 -39.92 2.01
N LEU A 629 -7.92 -38.62 1.67
CA LEU A 629 -9.10 -37.80 1.42
C LEU A 629 -9.91 -38.32 0.22
N GLU A 630 -9.24 -38.65 -0.89
CA GLU A 630 -9.91 -39.21 -2.08
C GLU A 630 -10.66 -40.52 -1.77
N ASN A 631 -10.03 -41.43 -1.04
CA ASN A 631 -10.62 -42.72 -0.70
C ASN A 631 -11.91 -42.59 0.12
N VAL A 632 -12.07 -41.49 0.85
CA VAL A 632 -13.28 -41.17 1.60
C VAL A 632 -14.34 -40.49 0.72
N LEU A 633 -13.93 -39.57 -0.15
CA LEU A 633 -14.85 -38.72 -0.91
C LEU A 633 -15.33 -39.33 -2.23
N LEU A 634 -14.49 -40.08 -2.96
CA LEU A 634 -14.87 -40.70 -4.23
C LEU A 634 -16.03 -41.71 -4.12
N PRO A 635 -16.16 -42.52 -3.04
CA PRO A 635 -17.33 -43.39 -2.84
C PRO A 635 -18.68 -42.66 -2.82
N LEU A 636 -18.71 -41.35 -2.52
CA LEU A 636 -19.94 -40.55 -2.57
C LEU A 636 -20.61 -40.59 -3.96
N ARG A 637 -19.84 -40.76 -5.04
CA ARG A 637 -20.40 -40.94 -6.39
C ARG A 637 -21.33 -42.13 -6.51
N ASN A 638 -21.01 -43.23 -5.82
CA ASN A 638 -21.80 -44.45 -5.84
C ASN A 638 -22.99 -44.35 -4.88
N ALA A 639 -22.82 -43.65 -3.77
CA ALA A 639 -23.88 -43.37 -2.81
C ALA A 639 -24.94 -42.40 -3.39
N PHE A 640 -24.51 -41.47 -4.25
CA PHE A 640 -25.35 -40.46 -4.90
C PHE A 640 -25.21 -40.54 -6.43
N PRO A 641 -25.81 -41.57 -7.06
CA PRO A 641 -25.81 -41.71 -8.52
C PRO A 641 -26.73 -40.67 -9.19
N ALA A 642 -26.73 -40.66 -10.53
CA ALA A 642 -27.58 -39.77 -11.33
C ALA A 642 -29.06 -39.84 -10.87
N PRO A 643 -29.76 -38.70 -10.72
CA PRO A 643 -29.41 -37.38 -11.25
C PRO A 643 -28.46 -36.54 -10.37
N CYS A 644 -27.97 -37.07 -9.25
CA CYS A 644 -27.01 -36.36 -8.42
C CYS A 644 -25.66 -36.18 -9.15
N ARG A 645 -24.96 -35.09 -8.84
CA ARG A 645 -23.66 -34.75 -9.44
C ARG A 645 -22.65 -34.49 -8.33
N VAL A 646 -21.62 -35.32 -8.27
CA VAL A 646 -20.57 -35.25 -7.24
C VAL A 646 -19.28 -34.72 -7.86
N THR A 647 -18.74 -33.65 -7.29
CA THR A 647 -17.42 -33.10 -7.63
C THR A 647 -16.52 -33.17 -6.42
N VAL A 648 -15.28 -33.65 -6.58
CA VAL A 648 -14.30 -33.78 -5.49
C VAL A 648 -13.05 -32.95 -5.80
N TYR A 649 -12.52 -32.28 -4.79
CA TYR A 649 -11.34 -31.43 -4.89
C TYR A 649 -10.25 -31.85 -3.91
N ARG A 650 -8.99 -31.61 -4.29
CA ARG A 650 -7.87 -31.56 -3.36
C ARG A 650 -7.07 -30.29 -3.55
N TYR A 651 -6.36 -29.92 -2.50
CA TYR A 651 -5.59 -28.69 -2.46
C TYR A 651 -4.16 -28.97 -2.05
N ALA A 652 -3.23 -28.20 -2.61
CA ALA A 652 -1.94 -27.99 -1.96
C ALA A 652 -2.09 -26.79 -1.02
N PRO A 653 -1.74 -26.93 0.28
CA PRO A 653 -1.74 -25.82 1.22
C PRO A 653 -1.03 -24.59 0.63
N GLN A 654 -1.65 -23.42 0.79
CA GLN A 654 -1.16 -22.11 0.30
C GLN A 654 -1.02 -21.94 -1.24
N ARG A 655 -1.32 -22.94 -2.08
CA ARG A 655 -1.26 -22.81 -3.56
C ARG A 655 -2.62 -22.79 -4.24
N GLY A 656 -3.51 -23.69 -3.85
CA GLY A 656 -4.83 -23.82 -4.47
C GLY A 656 -5.18 -25.27 -4.81
N VAL A 657 -6.17 -25.43 -5.70
CA VAL A 657 -6.66 -26.73 -6.17
C VAL A 657 -5.55 -27.44 -6.94
N VAL A 658 -5.22 -28.69 -6.61
CA VAL A 658 -4.26 -29.51 -7.38
C VAL A 658 -4.93 -30.66 -8.11
N TYR A 659 -6.17 -30.95 -7.76
CA TYR A 659 -6.94 -32.05 -8.31
C TYR A 659 -8.43 -31.71 -8.25
N MET A 660 -9.11 -31.96 -9.36
CA MET A 660 -10.56 -31.90 -9.47
C MET A 660 -11.05 -33.15 -10.17
N ASN A 661 -12.10 -33.76 -9.63
CA ASN A 661 -12.79 -34.89 -10.23
C ASN A 661 -14.25 -34.51 -10.48
N GLU A 662 -14.57 -34.23 -11.75
CA GLU A 662 -15.83 -33.68 -12.21
C GLU A 662 -16.96 -34.71 -12.27
N PRO A 663 -18.26 -34.35 -12.21
CA PRO A 663 -19.36 -35.31 -12.13
C PRO A 663 -19.36 -36.42 -13.19
N ASN A 664 -18.85 -36.14 -14.40
CA ASN A 664 -18.69 -37.10 -15.50
C ASN A 664 -17.56 -38.15 -15.28
N GLY A 665 -16.77 -38.03 -14.20
CA GLY A 665 -15.63 -38.88 -13.88
C GLY A 665 -14.29 -38.38 -14.41
N ASN A 666 -14.27 -37.28 -15.17
CA ASN A 666 -13.04 -36.67 -15.67
C ASN A 666 -12.22 -36.12 -14.52
N VAL A 667 -10.90 -36.25 -14.65
CA VAL A 667 -9.93 -35.74 -13.70
C VAL A 667 -9.14 -34.64 -14.37
N THR A 668 -9.00 -33.53 -13.66
CA THR A 668 -8.14 -32.40 -14.01
C THR A 668 -7.13 -32.19 -12.89
N THR A 669 -5.87 -32.04 -13.26
CA THR A 669 -4.78 -31.73 -12.32
C THR A 669 -4.17 -30.37 -12.63
N TYR A 670 -3.77 -29.67 -11.57
CA TYR A 670 -3.27 -28.30 -11.65
C TYR A 670 -1.88 -28.23 -11.04
N SER A 671 -0.96 -27.58 -11.74
CA SER A 671 0.41 -27.36 -11.30
C SER A 671 0.68 -25.87 -11.11
N TYR A 672 1.52 -25.53 -10.15
CA TYR A 672 1.85 -24.17 -9.79
C TYR A 672 3.36 -23.95 -9.75
N ASP A 673 3.79 -22.72 -10.04
CA ASP A 673 5.18 -22.31 -9.88
C ASP A 673 5.54 -22.07 -8.39
N GLY A 674 6.80 -21.69 -8.14
CA GLY A 674 7.29 -21.39 -6.80
C GLY A 674 6.65 -20.17 -6.12
N PHE A 675 5.87 -19.36 -6.85
CA PHE A 675 5.13 -18.21 -6.34
C PHE A 675 3.65 -18.54 -6.09
N GLY A 676 3.22 -19.79 -6.33
CA GLY A 676 1.83 -20.19 -6.17
C GLY A 676 0.93 -19.77 -7.34
N ARG A 677 1.51 -19.42 -8.50
CA ARG A 677 0.75 -19.08 -9.72
C ARG A 677 0.55 -20.33 -10.59
N LEU A 678 -0.61 -20.47 -11.22
CA LEU A 678 -1.02 -21.67 -11.97
C LEU A 678 -0.22 -21.82 -13.27
N THR A 679 0.66 -22.79 -13.40
CA THR A 679 1.48 -22.99 -14.61
C THR A 679 0.84 -23.90 -15.63
N GLU A 680 0.19 -24.98 -15.18
CA GLU A 680 -0.33 -26.00 -16.09
C GLU A 680 -1.64 -26.58 -15.59
N ILE A 681 -2.54 -26.88 -16.53
CA ILE A 681 -3.74 -27.67 -16.32
C ILE A 681 -3.63 -28.91 -17.21
N ARG A 682 -3.80 -30.11 -16.63
CA ARG A 682 -3.69 -31.39 -17.34
C ARG A 682 -4.93 -32.25 -17.15
N ASP A 683 -5.25 -33.05 -18.16
CA ASP A 683 -6.31 -34.06 -18.06
C ASP A 683 -5.85 -35.34 -17.35
N LYS A 684 -6.73 -36.34 -17.28
CA LYS A 684 -6.48 -37.64 -16.65
C LYS A 684 -5.36 -38.46 -17.30
N ASP A 685 -5.10 -38.24 -18.59
CA ASP A 685 -4.11 -38.96 -19.38
C ASP A 685 -2.75 -38.21 -19.40
N GLY A 686 -2.68 -37.05 -18.73
CA GLY A 686 -1.50 -36.21 -18.59
C GLY A 686 -1.32 -35.20 -19.73
N ALA A 687 -2.27 -35.09 -20.65
CA ALA A 687 -2.23 -34.11 -21.73
C ALA A 687 -2.47 -32.69 -21.18
N VAL A 688 -1.69 -31.72 -21.68
CA VAL A 688 -1.79 -30.32 -21.27
C VAL A 688 -3.02 -29.70 -21.94
N LEU A 689 -3.97 -29.24 -21.11
CA LEU A 689 -5.16 -28.52 -21.53
C LEU A 689 -4.89 -27.02 -21.62
N GLU A 690 -4.10 -26.50 -20.68
CA GLU A 690 -3.74 -25.08 -20.60
C GLU A 690 -2.31 -24.95 -20.04
N TYR A 691 -1.55 -24.02 -20.60
CA TYR A 691 -0.21 -23.67 -20.15
C TYR A 691 -0.10 -22.16 -19.99
N ASN A 692 0.26 -21.72 -18.80
CA ASN A 692 0.39 -20.31 -18.45
C ASN A 692 1.86 -19.98 -18.23
N GLU A 693 2.38 -19.12 -19.10
CA GLU A 693 3.70 -18.53 -18.94
C GLU A 693 3.57 -17.16 -18.29
N TYR A 694 3.91 -17.10 -17.00
CA TYR A 694 4.03 -15.82 -16.32
C TYR A 694 5.37 -15.20 -16.66
N LYS A 695 5.36 -14.00 -17.24
CA LYS A 695 6.57 -13.19 -17.41
C LYS A 695 7.27 -13.10 -16.05
N LYS A 696 8.49 -13.65 -16.02
CA LYS A 696 9.33 -13.74 -14.83
C LYS A 696 9.97 -12.42 -14.49
#